data_AF-A0A1S3Q403-F1
#
_entry.id   AF-A0A1S3Q403-F1
#
_cell.length_a   1.000
_cell.length_b   1.000
_cell.length_c   1.000
_cell.angle_alpha   90.00
_cell.angle_beta   90.00
_cell.angle_gamma   90.00
#
_symmetry.space_group_name_H-M   'P 1'
#
loop_
_entity.id
_entity.type
_entity.pdbx_description
1 polymer ?
#
loop_
_entity_poly.entity_id
_entity_poly.type
_entity_poly.pdbx_seq_one_letter_code
_entity_poly.pdbx_strand_id
1 'polypeptide(L)'
;MATVKLARMSLLCKRPMIVKELTLVLSRPNPTERVQCRVISSLASLLRVWTIRSLDLTDCPIEGYLLATLLCHQGPLTIRLSEEILQQLAVVVYEAQNEELTQCFLEKVDGDLSNCRLDWDVLHYLLKSTTQRITINLRRSRIRQQDMPHLLLFLNNIHFQRMNSHFERTALKEIHKQRAGHMVTTLVRSSDEWINLNNLVLKHDDCEALRFALHYSDGVKLNLLWTVIPKEEMGRILTLLHRVSELRVDRKLLLELLHAWTGLITQTEAPATLLRVLDHKLDLSCSSAMDLSGQEDDTVLSLSSGDCRAISAAIDKADGDTELILHDCQVEDAGLEEFYKESILQRVHLSLGKPILLQLLHLIFVGDGGRTERLAPLLSRALGKELDLSHTPLDLMACSSLALILEHSEGLSELDLSDCHLTDTHLEFLLTHLHKAQVLNLCNNEITDEGAVKLNLYMIGNSFTETVWLCNNKITEFDSFLADKRYKLWPAHVSGMQDRHVTNLGSTSVREETSKVFSKTKPIIKEFDPEIVEEVEESKISYRFQCGFRGKFQCSATGLVFGMREPGTVEYSVEHWDMHMLADTDSEPACPVFKISCPEGHMYQLHLLHCETEVYAAEALSVAHICSNSLEILVPNRVTHSHVIININGLSRWTLLRRKPKTKKRINGQVLLFLELNVTEGQHRLWVYLLSRNVPYTEGQAIDRSRQAGVREPEVGQRYRTAGRLRQR
;
A
#
# COMPACT_ATOMS: atom_id res chain seq x y z
N MET A 1 21.44 -15.11 29.13
CA MET A 1 21.37 -15.19 30.63
C MET A 1 19.95 -15.01 31.18
N ALA A 2 19.19 -13.97 30.78
CA ALA A 2 17.76 -13.87 31.09
C ALA A 2 16.98 -15.11 30.60
N THR A 3 17.35 -15.62 29.43
CA THR A 3 16.81 -16.84 28.80
C THR A 3 17.05 -18.13 29.62
N VAL A 4 18.24 -18.40 30.17
CA VAL A 4 18.46 -19.54 31.11
C VAL A 4 17.63 -19.41 32.39
N LYS A 5 17.51 -18.19 32.94
CA LYS A 5 16.68 -17.94 34.13
C LYS A 5 15.20 -18.12 33.85
N LEU A 6 14.71 -17.65 32.68
CA LEU A 6 13.35 -17.90 32.22
C LEU A 6 13.08 -19.40 32.02
N ALA A 7 14.02 -20.15 31.43
CA ALA A 7 13.93 -21.61 31.29
C ALA A 7 13.84 -22.30 32.66
N ARG A 8 14.66 -21.86 33.63
CA ARG A 8 14.62 -22.34 35.03
C ARG A 8 13.33 -21.93 35.76
N MET A 9 12.81 -20.73 35.51
CA MET A 9 11.53 -20.28 36.06
C MET A 9 10.34 -21.01 35.45
N SER A 10 10.38 -21.38 34.17
CA SER A 10 9.35 -22.23 33.58
C SER A 10 9.43 -23.69 34.00
N LEU A 11 10.62 -24.20 34.33
CA LEU A 11 10.73 -25.52 35.00
C LEU A 11 10.00 -25.53 36.36
N LEU A 12 9.89 -24.37 37.04
CA LEU A 12 9.10 -24.20 38.25
C LEU A 12 7.60 -23.99 37.97
N CYS A 13 7.25 -23.41 36.82
CA CYS A 13 5.87 -23.27 36.36
C CYS A 13 5.41 -24.51 35.58
N LYS A 14 4.62 -25.40 36.20
CA LYS A 14 4.09 -26.67 35.65
C LYS A 14 3.20 -26.56 34.38
N ARG A 15 3.20 -25.46 33.64
CA ARG A 15 2.39 -25.27 32.42
C ARG A 15 3.30 -24.93 31.24
N PRO A 16 3.19 -25.64 30.10
CA PRO A 16 3.97 -25.32 28.91
C PRO A 16 3.58 -23.93 28.40
N MET A 17 4.56 -23.06 28.23
CA MET A 17 4.37 -21.75 27.63
C MET A 17 4.52 -21.87 26.11
N ILE A 18 3.47 -21.48 25.38
CA ILE A 18 3.49 -21.40 23.92
C ILE A 18 3.70 -19.94 23.55
N VAL A 19 4.81 -19.64 22.89
CA VAL A 19 5.15 -18.31 22.41
C VAL A 19 5.01 -18.32 20.89
N LYS A 20 4.18 -17.41 20.36
CA LYS A 20 4.01 -17.28 18.90
C LYS A 20 5.28 -16.77 18.24
N GLU A 21 5.88 -15.74 18.82
CA GLU A 21 7.07 -15.08 18.29
C GLU A 21 7.96 -14.61 19.45
N LEU A 22 9.26 -14.88 19.34
CA LEU A 22 10.26 -14.35 20.26
C LEU A 22 11.27 -13.53 19.45
N THR A 23 11.34 -12.23 19.72
CA THR A 23 12.35 -11.34 19.16
C THR A 23 13.45 -11.13 20.18
N LEU A 24 14.71 -11.19 19.75
CA LEU A 24 15.85 -10.88 20.60
C LEU A 24 16.45 -9.53 20.18
N VAL A 25 16.65 -8.63 21.15
CA VAL A 25 17.26 -7.33 20.92
C VAL A 25 18.44 -7.21 21.87
N LEU A 26 19.63 -6.98 21.31
CA LEU A 26 20.83 -6.77 22.10
C LEU A 26 21.01 -5.28 22.40
N SER A 27 21.20 -4.94 23.67
CA SER A 27 21.43 -3.55 24.11
C SER A 27 22.76 -2.97 23.65
N ARG A 28 23.62 -3.78 23.01
CA ARG A 28 24.91 -3.34 22.44
C ARG A 28 25.02 -3.85 21.00
N PRO A 29 25.43 -3.00 20.05
CA PRO A 29 25.49 -3.35 18.64
C PRO A 29 26.61 -4.35 18.29
N ASN A 30 27.71 -4.41 19.06
CA ASN A 30 28.84 -5.31 18.81
C ASN A 30 29.17 -6.18 20.05
N PRO A 31 28.45 -7.29 20.27
CA PRO A 31 28.75 -8.22 21.37
C PRO A 31 30.00 -9.06 21.06
N THR A 32 30.89 -9.23 22.04
CA THR A 32 32.04 -10.17 21.94
C THR A 32 31.56 -11.61 21.71
N GLU A 33 32.33 -12.45 21.02
CA GLU A 33 32.04 -13.87 20.77
C GLU A 33 31.60 -14.63 22.03
N ARG A 34 32.27 -14.42 23.17
CA ARG A 34 31.89 -15.02 24.47
C ARG A 34 30.46 -14.69 24.90
N VAL A 35 29.97 -13.50 24.59
CA VAL A 35 28.60 -13.08 24.90
C VAL A 35 27.63 -13.74 23.92
N GLN A 36 27.96 -13.82 22.64
CA GLN A 36 27.16 -14.49 21.62
C GLN A 36 26.97 -15.99 21.96
N CYS A 37 28.04 -16.72 22.28
CA CYS A 37 27.98 -18.11 22.71
C CYS A 37 27.09 -18.31 23.95
N ARG A 38 27.17 -17.40 24.92
CA ARG A 38 26.30 -17.43 26.11
C ARG A 38 24.84 -17.18 25.76
N VAL A 39 24.55 -16.25 24.85
CA VAL A 39 23.17 -15.96 24.41
C VAL A 39 22.58 -17.20 23.73
N ILE A 40 23.32 -17.82 22.81
CA ILE A 40 22.86 -19.01 22.07
C ILE A 40 22.66 -20.21 22.99
N SER A 41 23.62 -20.50 23.87
CA SER A 41 23.45 -21.56 24.89
C SER A 41 22.20 -21.33 25.75
N SER A 42 21.93 -20.05 26.05
CA SER A 42 20.74 -19.68 26.80
C SER A 42 19.44 -19.84 26.00
N LEU A 43 19.44 -19.52 24.71
CA LEU A 43 18.33 -19.74 23.79
C LEU A 43 18.05 -21.23 23.59
N ALA A 44 19.08 -22.04 23.37
CA ALA A 44 18.97 -23.49 23.28
C ALA A 44 18.33 -24.08 24.55
N SER A 45 18.71 -23.56 25.72
CA SER A 45 18.11 -23.96 27.00
C SER A 45 16.64 -23.55 27.11
N LEU A 46 16.26 -22.40 26.56
CA LEU A 46 14.85 -21.95 26.52
C LEU A 46 14.00 -22.82 25.61
N LEU A 47 14.48 -23.08 24.40
CA LEU A 47 13.77 -23.86 23.39
C LEU A 47 13.49 -25.30 23.85
N ARG A 48 14.27 -25.82 24.82
CA ARG A 48 14.00 -27.10 25.47
C ARG A 48 12.78 -27.08 26.39
N VAL A 49 12.39 -25.91 26.90
CA VAL A 49 11.31 -25.76 27.90
C VAL A 49 10.09 -25.04 27.32
N TRP A 50 10.27 -24.12 26.38
CA TRP A 50 9.20 -23.32 25.78
C TRP A 50 8.95 -23.77 24.34
N THR A 51 7.67 -23.82 23.95
CA THR A 51 7.28 -24.05 22.55
C THR A 51 7.21 -22.70 21.84
N ILE A 52 8.32 -22.31 21.22
CA ILE A 52 8.44 -21.09 20.43
C ILE A 52 8.19 -21.46 18.97
N ARG A 53 7.16 -20.86 18.34
CA ARG A 53 6.85 -21.13 16.93
C ARG A 53 7.77 -20.38 15.98
N SER A 54 8.06 -19.12 16.27
CA SER A 54 8.95 -18.28 15.46
C SER A 54 9.98 -17.56 16.35
N LEU A 55 11.24 -17.61 15.95
CA LEU A 55 12.35 -16.91 16.59
C LEU A 55 12.90 -15.88 15.59
N ASP A 56 12.76 -14.60 15.90
CA ASP A 56 13.25 -13.51 15.07
C ASP A 56 14.62 -13.02 15.60
N LEU A 57 15.65 -13.24 14.77
CA LEU A 57 17.03 -12.85 14.99
C LEU A 57 17.52 -11.86 13.92
N THR A 58 16.61 -11.23 13.16
CA THR A 58 16.98 -10.30 12.08
C THR A 58 17.83 -9.12 12.56
N ASP A 59 17.50 -8.55 13.73
CA ASP A 59 18.23 -7.43 14.35
C ASP A 59 19.33 -7.88 15.33
N CYS A 60 19.69 -9.17 15.34
CA CYS A 60 20.69 -9.73 16.24
C CYS A 60 22.06 -9.82 15.57
N PRO A 61 23.07 -9.04 15.99
CA PRO A 61 24.45 -9.17 15.50
C PRO A 61 25.13 -10.40 16.11
N ILE A 62 24.77 -11.58 15.61
CA ILE A 62 25.31 -12.88 16.01
C ILE A 62 25.98 -13.54 14.81
N GLU A 63 27.14 -14.15 15.01
CA GLU A 63 27.82 -14.89 13.95
C GLU A 63 27.06 -16.18 13.62
N GLY A 64 26.81 -16.42 12.32
CA GLY A 64 25.90 -17.46 11.86
C GLY A 64 26.34 -18.87 12.22
N TYR A 65 27.64 -19.17 12.21
CA TYR A 65 28.14 -20.51 12.55
C TYR A 65 27.78 -20.96 13.97
N LEU A 66 27.61 -20.02 14.91
CA LEU A 66 27.22 -20.34 16.29
C LEU A 66 25.77 -20.84 16.37
N LEU A 67 24.91 -20.44 15.41
CA LEU A 67 23.51 -20.82 15.35
C LEU A 67 23.30 -22.27 14.89
N ALA A 68 24.33 -22.96 14.39
CA ALA A 68 24.26 -24.37 14.06
C ALA A 68 23.74 -25.22 15.23
N THR A 69 24.05 -24.82 16.47
CA THR A 69 23.55 -25.49 17.69
C THR A 69 22.04 -25.38 17.90
N LEU A 70 21.38 -24.36 17.33
CA LEU A 70 19.93 -24.19 17.40
C LEU A 70 19.19 -24.99 16.32
N LEU A 71 19.86 -25.32 15.20
CA LEU A 71 19.28 -26.12 14.12
C LEU A 71 18.91 -27.53 14.60
N CYS A 72 19.70 -28.11 15.51
CA CYS A 72 19.45 -29.45 16.06
C CYS A 72 18.24 -29.53 17.02
N HIS A 73 17.45 -28.47 17.17
CA HIS A 73 16.25 -28.49 18.00
C HIS A 73 15.11 -29.29 17.35
N GLN A 74 14.54 -30.25 18.07
CA GLN A 74 13.57 -31.23 17.57
C GLN A 74 12.10 -30.74 17.51
N GLY A 75 11.80 -29.49 17.90
CA GLY A 75 10.43 -28.96 17.92
C GLY A 75 10.08 -28.05 16.74
N PRO A 76 8.80 -27.76 16.50
CA PRO A 76 8.37 -26.87 15.42
C PRO A 76 8.82 -25.43 15.72
N LEU A 77 9.85 -24.99 14.99
CA LEU A 77 10.50 -23.70 15.18
C LEU A 77 10.89 -23.16 13.82
N THR A 78 10.41 -21.98 13.46
CA THR A 78 10.92 -21.21 12.34
C THR A 78 11.87 -20.13 12.84
N ILE A 79 13.01 -19.95 12.18
CA ILE A 79 14.04 -18.98 12.57
C ILE A 79 14.15 -17.94 11.45
N ARG A 80 13.86 -16.69 11.76
CA ARG A 80 14.05 -15.56 10.85
C ARG A 80 15.43 -14.98 11.08
N LEU A 81 16.23 -14.93 10.02
CA LEU A 81 17.63 -14.52 10.05
C LEU A 81 17.84 -13.32 9.13
N SER A 82 18.86 -12.51 9.42
CA SER A 82 19.34 -11.48 8.49
C SER A 82 20.05 -12.12 7.27
N GLU A 83 20.21 -11.34 6.19
CA GLU A 83 20.91 -11.79 4.96
C GLU A 83 22.31 -12.33 5.25
N GLU A 84 23.07 -11.63 6.09
CA GLU A 84 24.46 -11.99 6.43
C GLU A 84 24.55 -13.32 7.19
N ILE A 85 23.65 -13.51 8.15
CA ILE A 85 23.63 -14.69 9.02
C ILE A 85 23.17 -15.91 8.24
N LEU A 86 22.12 -15.77 7.43
CA LEU A 86 21.60 -16.85 6.59
C LEU A 86 22.66 -17.33 5.58
N GLN A 87 23.41 -16.39 4.98
CA GLN A 87 24.52 -16.71 4.08
C GLN A 87 25.63 -17.51 4.79
N GLN A 88 26.07 -17.06 5.97
CA GLN A 88 27.11 -17.76 6.73
C GLN A 88 26.66 -19.17 7.11
N LEU A 89 25.41 -19.32 7.57
CA LEU A 89 24.88 -20.61 7.99
C LEU A 89 24.76 -21.60 6.82
N ALA A 90 24.34 -21.13 5.63
CA ALA A 90 24.29 -21.96 4.43
C ALA A 90 25.68 -22.50 4.03
N VAL A 91 26.74 -21.68 4.14
CA VAL A 91 28.12 -22.10 3.88
C VAL A 91 28.59 -23.13 4.91
N VAL A 92 28.30 -22.92 6.19
CA VAL A 92 28.66 -23.87 7.27
C VAL A 92 27.96 -25.22 7.09
N VAL A 93 26.69 -25.22 6.71
CA VAL A 93 25.91 -26.43 6.42
C VAL A 93 26.54 -27.17 5.23
N TYR A 94 26.91 -26.44 4.18
CA TYR A 94 27.61 -27.00 3.02
C TYR A 94 28.98 -27.57 3.39
N GLU A 95 29.81 -26.86 4.16
CA GLU A 95 31.12 -27.35 4.60
C GLU A 95 31.01 -28.60 5.49
N ALA A 96 29.95 -28.70 6.30
CA ALA A 96 29.70 -29.85 7.15
C ALA A 96 29.33 -31.11 6.37
N GLN A 97 28.81 -30.99 5.14
CA GLN A 97 28.38 -32.09 4.28
C GLN A 97 27.47 -33.12 4.99
N ASN A 98 26.68 -32.68 5.98
CA ASN A 98 25.83 -33.53 6.81
C ASN A 98 24.36 -33.42 6.39
N GLU A 99 23.75 -34.53 5.98
CA GLU A 99 22.36 -34.57 5.48
C GLU A 99 21.32 -34.23 6.55
N GLU A 100 21.47 -34.74 7.78
CA GLU A 100 20.55 -34.46 8.89
C GLU A 100 20.56 -32.97 9.27
N LEU A 101 21.75 -32.37 9.32
CA LEU A 101 21.91 -30.96 9.62
C LEU A 101 21.37 -30.07 8.49
N THR A 102 21.52 -30.49 7.23
CA THR A 102 20.96 -29.81 6.06
C THR A 102 19.44 -29.83 6.08
N GLN A 103 18.84 -30.97 6.39
CA GLN A 103 17.39 -31.11 6.50
C GLN A 103 16.84 -30.26 7.66
N CYS A 104 17.50 -30.29 8.82
CA CYS A 104 17.14 -29.42 9.94
C CYS A 104 17.26 -27.93 9.56
N PHE A 105 18.32 -27.53 8.86
CA PHE A 105 18.50 -26.16 8.40
C PHE A 105 17.32 -25.70 7.55
N LEU A 106 16.97 -26.46 6.51
CA LEU A 106 15.89 -26.13 5.58
C LEU A 106 14.52 -26.08 6.28
N GLU A 107 14.24 -26.99 7.21
CA GLU A 107 13.02 -26.99 8.00
C GLU A 107 12.91 -25.76 8.92
N LYS A 108 14.02 -25.33 9.53
CA LYS A 108 14.02 -24.16 10.43
C LYS A 108 13.88 -22.84 9.68
N VAL A 109 14.35 -22.74 8.43
CA VAL A 109 14.21 -21.53 7.61
C VAL A 109 12.98 -21.56 6.69
N ASP A 110 12.11 -22.57 6.83
CA ASP A 110 10.93 -22.80 5.99
C ASP A 110 11.27 -22.89 4.48
N GLY A 111 12.48 -23.37 4.18
CA GLY A 111 13.03 -23.42 2.82
C GLY A 111 13.28 -22.05 2.17
N ASP A 112 13.12 -20.92 2.88
CA ASP A 112 13.32 -19.59 2.32
C ASP A 112 14.79 -19.16 2.33
N LEU A 113 15.44 -19.31 1.17
CA LEU A 113 16.80 -18.86 0.90
C LEU A 113 16.83 -17.65 -0.05
N SER A 114 15.70 -16.94 -0.20
CA SER A 114 15.58 -15.78 -1.10
C SER A 114 16.55 -14.65 -0.77
N ASN A 115 16.95 -14.53 0.49
CA ASN A 115 17.90 -13.50 0.92
C ASN A 115 19.36 -13.87 0.69
N CYS A 116 19.68 -15.14 0.38
CA CYS A 116 21.06 -15.58 0.19
C CYS A 116 21.62 -15.29 -1.21
N ARG A 117 22.94 -15.14 -1.27
CA ARG A 117 23.76 -15.14 -2.49
C ARG A 117 24.49 -16.46 -2.58
N LEU A 118 23.79 -17.51 -2.99
CA LEU A 118 24.37 -18.86 -3.06
C LEU A 118 25.17 -19.03 -4.35
N ASP A 119 26.37 -19.62 -4.21
CA ASP A 119 27.12 -20.17 -5.34
C ASP A 119 26.48 -21.50 -5.79
N TRP A 120 26.73 -21.90 -7.04
CA TRP A 120 26.14 -23.10 -7.62
C TRP A 120 26.45 -24.37 -6.82
N ASP A 121 27.68 -24.55 -6.33
CA ASP A 121 28.07 -25.76 -5.60
C ASP A 121 27.30 -25.93 -4.29
N VAL A 122 27.07 -24.82 -3.57
CA VAL A 122 26.27 -24.79 -2.33
C VAL A 122 24.82 -25.11 -2.66
N LEU A 123 24.25 -24.45 -3.67
CA LEU A 123 22.86 -24.68 -4.09
C LEU A 123 22.64 -26.12 -4.56
N HIS A 124 23.54 -26.65 -5.39
CA HIS A 124 23.46 -28.00 -5.93
C HIS A 124 23.53 -29.06 -4.82
N TYR A 125 24.39 -28.85 -3.81
CA TYR A 125 24.41 -29.72 -2.62
C TYR A 125 23.06 -29.68 -1.87
N LEU A 126 22.56 -28.49 -1.56
CA LEU A 126 21.28 -28.34 -0.84
C LEU A 126 20.12 -28.99 -1.59
N LEU A 127 20.06 -28.82 -2.91
CA LEU A 127 19.02 -29.42 -3.77
C LEU A 127 19.11 -30.94 -3.85
N LYS A 128 20.33 -31.49 -3.84
CA LYS A 128 20.54 -32.94 -3.84
C LYS A 128 20.12 -33.58 -2.51
N SER A 129 20.35 -32.88 -1.40
CA SER A 129 20.13 -33.40 -0.05
C SER A 129 18.69 -33.28 0.44
N THR A 130 17.78 -32.62 -0.28
CA THR A 130 16.40 -32.44 0.16
C THR A 130 15.35 -32.78 -0.91
N THR A 131 14.16 -33.13 -0.42
CA THR A 131 12.93 -33.23 -1.21
C THR A 131 11.96 -32.08 -0.92
N GLN A 132 12.28 -31.19 0.03
CA GLN A 132 11.46 -30.03 0.35
C GLN A 132 11.64 -28.93 -0.69
N ARG A 133 10.60 -28.09 -0.85
CA ARG A 133 10.66 -26.94 -1.75
C ARG A 133 11.53 -25.84 -1.15
N ILE A 134 12.53 -25.41 -1.90
CA ILE A 134 13.42 -24.30 -1.55
C ILE A 134 13.01 -23.06 -2.34
N THR A 135 12.78 -21.95 -1.66
CA THR A 135 12.57 -20.65 -2.28
C THR A 135 13.91 -19.94 -2.49
N ILE A 136 14.23 -19.57 -3.74
CA ILE A 136 15.48 -18.88 -4.07
C ILE A 136 15.23 -17.62 -4.89
N ASN A 137 16.11 -16.63 -4.72
CA ASN A 137 16.11 -15.41 -5.53
C ASN A 137 17.27 -15.42 -6.53
N LEU A 138 16.95 -15.63 -7.80
CA LEU A 138 17.94 -15.75 -8.86
C LEU A 138 18.74 -14.47 -9.12
N ARG A 139 18.26 -13.28 -8.73
CA ARG A 139 19.04 -12.04 -8.89
C ARG A 139 20.25 -12.01 -7.96
N ARG A 140 20.19 -12.76 -6.86
CA ARG A 140 21.23 -12.80 -5.83
C ARG A 140 22.18 -13.99 -6.01
N SER A 141 21.69 -15.10 -6.56
CA SER A 141 22.48 -16.32 -6.79
C SER A 141 23.34 -16.23 -8.05
N ARG A 142 24.56 -16.79 -8.00
CA ARG A 142 25.53 -16.74 -9.10
C ARG A 142 25.45 -17.97 -10.01
N ILE A 143 24.28 -18.22 -10.61
CA ILE A 143 24.07 -19.38 -11.49
C ILE A 143 24.54 -19.04 -12.91
N ARG A 144 25.45 -19.84 -13.48
CA ARG A 144 25.94 -19.65 -14.86
C ARG A 144 25.06 -20.41 -15.85
N GLN A 145 25.11 -20.01 -17.12
CA GLN A 145 24.35 -20.68 -18.18
C GLN A 145 24.70 -22.18 -18.33
N GLN A 146 25.94 -22.56 -18.00
CA GLN A 146 26.41 -23.95 -18.08
C GLN A 146 25.75 -24.86 -17.03
N ASP A 147 25.26 -24.29 -15.93
CA ASP A 147 24.66 -25.02 -14.82
C ASP A 147 23.15 -25.31 -15.06
N MET A 148 22.56 -24.68 -16.08
CA MET A 148 21.12 -24.76 -16.37
C MET A 148 20.62 -26.20 -16.55
N PRO A 149 21.25 -27.08 -17.36
CA PRO A 149 20.75 -28.44 -17.54
C PRO A 149 20.65 -29.22 -16.22
N HIS A 150 21.58 -28.98 -15.30
CA HIS A 150 21.60 -29.63 -13.99
C HIS A 150 20.55 -29.05 -13.05
N LEU A 151 20.36 -27.72 -13.06
CA LEU A 151 19.32 -27.05 -12.28
C LEU A 151 17.90 -27.46 -12.73
N LEU A 152 17.71 -27.62 -14.05
CA LEU A 152 16.44 -27.99 -14.64
C LEU A 152 15.92 -29.35 -14.13
N LEU A 153 16.81 -30.27 -13.72
CA LEU A 153 16.43 -31.56 -13.15
C LEU A 153 15.78 -31.44 -11.75
N PHE A 154 16.04 -30.36 -11.03
CA PHE A 154 15.57 -30.16 -9.65
C PHE A 154 14.41 -29.16 -9.52
N LEU A 155 13.83 -28.68 -10.64
CA LEU A 155 12.79 -27.65 -10.63
C LEU A 155 11.57 -27.99 -9.76
N ASN A 156 11.22 -29.27 -9.58
CA ASN A 156 10.11 -29.69 -8.71
C ASN A 156 10.29 -29.25 -7.25
N ASN A 157 11.55 -29.10 -6.82
CA ASN A 157 11.94 -28.77 -5.46
C ASN A 157 12.30 -27.28 -5.32
N ILE A 158 12.05 -26.44 -6.34
CA ILE A 158 12.47 -25.05 -6.36
C ILE A 158 11.26 -24.15 -6.58
N HIS A 159 11.20 -23.06 -5.81
CA HIS A 159 10.35 -21.92 -6.08
C HIS A 159 11.22 -20.68 -6.30
N PHE A 160 10.99 -19.96 -7.39
CA PHE A 160 11.80 -18.80 -7.75
C PHE A 160 11.09 -17.50 -7.36
N GLN A 161 11.61 -16.83 -6.35
CA GLN A 161 11.18 -15.48 -6.03
C GLN A 161 11.83 -14.50 -7.03
N ARG A 162 11.02 -13.90 -7.91
CA ARG A 162 11.43 -12.92 -8.93
C ARG A 162 12.43 -13.49 -9.96
N MET A 163 11.95 -14.43 -10.77
CA MET A 163 12.73 -14.97 -11.90
C MET A 163 13.22 -13.87 -12.85
N ASN A 164 14.48 -13.97 -13.26
CA ASN A 164 15.10 -13.08 -14.25
C ASN A 164 14.69 -13.50 -15.66
N SER A 165 14.28 -12.55 -16.51
CA SER A 165 13.86 -12.84 -17.89
C SER A 165 14.96 -13.47 -18.75
N HIS A 166 16.23 -13.11 -18.53
CA HIS A 166 17.35 -13.76 -19.21
C HIS A 166 17.52 -15.23 -18.79
N PHE A 167 17.30 -15.53 -17.50
CA PHE A 167 17.36 -16.89 -16.99
C PHE A 167 16.23 -17.72 -17.61
N GLU A 168 15.01 -17.18 -17.59
CA GLU A 168 13.83 -17.84 -18.15
C GLU A 168 13.98 -18.12 -19.64
N ARG A 169 14.43 -17.13 -20.42
CA ARG A 169 14.78 -17.32 -21.84
C ARG A 169 15.78 -18.46 -22.02
N THR A 170 16.83 -18.52 -21.20
CA THR A 170 17.86 -19.57 -21.31
C THR A 170 17.28 -20.95 -20.96
N ALA A 171 16.48 -21.03 -19.89
CA ALA A 171 15.79 -22.25 -19.48
C ALA A 171 14.85 -22.77 -20.57
N LEU A 172 14.03 -21.90 -21.17
CA LEU A 172 13.13 -22.28 -22.27
C LEU A 172 13.90 -22.78 -23.50
N LYS A 173 15.01 -22.14 -23.86
CA LYS A 173 15.87 -22.61 -24.97
C LYS A 173 16.46 -23.97 -24.72
N GLU A 174 16.93 -24.22 -23.49
CA GLU A 174 17.53 -25.50 -23.13
C GLU A 174 16.47 -26.61 -23.09
N ILE A 175 15.28 -26.33 -22.55
CA ILE A 175 14.14 -27.26 -22.58
C ILE A 175 13.73 -27.57 -24.04
N HIS A 176 13.67 -26.56 -24.91
CA HIS A 176 13.37 -26.75 -26.33
C HIS A 176 14.44 -27.61 -27.02
N LYS A 177 15.73 -27.35 -26.75
CA LYS A 177 16.85 -28.13 -27.28
C LYS A 177 16.80 -29.59 -26.85
N GLN A 178 16.42 -29.86 -25.60
CA GLN A 178 16.23 -31.21 -25.06
C GLN A 178 14.89 -31.85 -25.48
N ARG A 179 13.99 -31.09 -26.11
CA ARG A 179 12.61 -31.49 -26.44
C ARG A 179 11.84 -32.02 -25.24
N ALA A 180 12.13 -31.52 -24.05
CA ALA A 180 11.60 -32.02 -22.79
C ALA A 180 10.34 -31.25 -22.34
N GLY A 181 9.24 -31.39 -23.08
CA GLY A 181 7.99 -30.63 -22.84
C GLY A 181 7.44 -30.73 -21.41
N HIS A 182 7.60 -31.87 -20.75
CA HIS A 182 7.17 -32.07 -19.35
C HIS A 182 7.84 -31.08 -18.37
N MET A 183 9.07 -30.65 -18.66
CA MET A 183 9.83 -29.72 -17.82
C MET A 183 9.29 -28.29 -17.89
N VAL A 184 8.59 -27.93 -18.98
CA VAL A 184 7.92 -26.61 -19.10
C VAL A 184 6.92 -26.44 -17.97
N THR A 185 6.08 -27.45 -17.73
CA THR A 185 5.05 -27.36 -16.68
C THR A 185 5.65 -27.22 -15.28
N THR A 186 6.81 -27.84 -15.04
CA THR A 186 7.52 -27.69 -13.77
C THR A 186 8.18 -26.32 -13.65
N LEU A 187 8.78 -25.81 -14.73
CA LEU A 187 9.37 -24.47 -14.74
C LEU A 187 8.30 -23.41 -14.45
N VAL A 188 7.16 -23.49 -15.11
CA VAL A 188 6.04 -22.55 -14.94
C VAL A 188 5.45 -22.63 -13.52
N ARG A 189 5.31 -23.83 -12.94
CA ARG A 189 4.90 -24.00 -11.53
C ARG A 189 5.91 -23.42 -10.54
N SER A 190 7.19 -23.42 -10.89
CA SER A 190 8.25 -22.86 -10.04
C SER A 190 8.25 -21.32 -10.05
N SER A 191 7.58 -20.68 -11.01
CA SER A 191 7.54 -19.23 -11.24
C SER A 191 6.15 -18.61 -11.08
N ASP A 192 5.30 -19.12 -10.17
CA ASP A 192 3.93 -18.62 -9.94
C ASP A 192 3.05 -18.62 -11.20
N GLU A 193 3.24 -19.63 -12.06
CA GLU A 193 2.59 -19.78 -13.35
C GLU A 193 2.95 -18.69 -14.37
N TRP A 194 4.02 -17.90 -14.13
CA TRP A 194 4.50 -16.89 -15.06
C TRP A 194 5.58 -17.42 -15.99
N ILE A 195 5.46 -17.09 -17.28
CA ILE A 195 6.56 -16.99 -18.22
C ILE A 195 6.94 -15.52 -18.34
N ASN A 196 8.04 -15.12 -17.72
CA ASN A 196 8.54 -13.74 -17.71
C ASN A 196 9.68 -13.53 -18.72
N LEU A 197 9.38 -12.86 -19.82
CA LEU A 197 10.32 -12.53 -20.88
C LEU A 197 10.45 -11.01 -21.09
N ASN A 198 10.30 -10.23 -20.01
CA ASN A 198 10.37 -8.76 -20.07
C ASN A 198 11.76 -8.21 -20.42
N ASN A 199 11.82 -7.02 -21.03
CA ASN A 199 13.06 -6.34 -21.43
C ASN A 199 13.98 -7.17 -22.33
N LEU A 200 13.43 -7.93 -23.27
CA LEU A 200 14.21 -8.80 -24.17
C LEU A 200 13.94 -8.50 -25.64
N VAL A 201 14.99 -8.62 -26.46
CA VAL A 201 14.83 -8.77 -27.91
C VAL A 201 14.83 -10.26 -28.23
N LEU A 202 13.68 -10.77 -28.66
CA LEU A 202 13.52 -12.18 -29.03
C LEU A 202 13.97 -12.39 -30.48
N LYS A 203 14.80 -13.42 -30.69
CA LYS A 203 15.16 -13.93 -32.02
C LYS A 203 14.21 -15.05 -32.41
N HIS A 204 14.32 -15.51 -33.65
CA HIS A 204 13.56 -16.66 -34.16
C HIS A 204 13.63 -17.88 -33.20
N ASP A 205 14.84 -18.31 -32.80
CA ASP A 205 15.03 -19.43 -31.87
C ASP A 205 14.36 -19.24 -30.50
N ASP A 206 14.29 -17.99 -30.02
CA ASP A 206 13.65 -17.68 -28.74
C ASP A 206 12.12 -17.76 -28.88
N CYS A 207 11.58 -17.33 -30.03
CA CYS A 207 10.16 -17.45 -30.35
C CYS A 207 9.75 -18.92 -30.56
N GLU A 208 10.61 -19.75 -31.16
CA GLU A 208 10.39 -21.19 -31.26
C GLU A 208 10.33 -21.85 -29.88
N ALA A 209 11.28 -21.50 -28.99
CA ALA A 209 11.28 -21.99 -27.61
C ALA A 209 10.04 -21.55 -26.83
N LEU A 210 9.60 -20.29 -26.98
CA LEU A 210 8.36 -19.80 -26.39
C LEU A 210 7.12 -20.53 -26.93
N ARG A 211 7.03 -20.74 -28.25
CA ARG A 211 5.94 -21.51 -28.87
C ARG A 211 5.91 -22.95 -28.36
N PHE A 212 7.08 -23.59 -28.25
CA PHE A 212 7.20 -24.92 -27.66
C PHE A 212 6.68 -24.93 -26.22
N ALA A 213 7.05 -23.93 -25.41
CA ALA A 213 6.57 -23.81 -24.05
C ALA A 213 5.05 -23.63 -23.95
N LEU A 214 4.47 -22.72 -24.75
CA LEU A 214 3.02 -22.50 -24.82
C LEU A 214 2.27 -23.73 -25.33
N HIS A 215 2.89 -24.58 -26.16
CA HIS A 215 2.26 -25.81 -26.63
C HIS A 215 2.12 -26.88 -25.53
N TYR A 216 3.06 -26.93 -24.59
CA TYR A 216 3.08 -27.91 -23.49
C TYR A 216 2.56 -27.37 -22.15
N SER A 217 2.03 -26.15 -22.14
CA SER A 217 1.46 -25.53 -20.95
C SER A 217 0.06 -25.00 -21.23
N ASP A 218 -0.74 -24.85 -20.17
CA ASP A 218 -2.12 -24.37 -20.25
C ASP A 218 -2.43 -23.52 -19.02
N GLY A 219 -3.18 -22.43 -19.20
CA GLY A 219 -3.48 -21.46 -18.15
C GLY A 219 -2.31 -20.59 -17.70
N VAL A 220 -1.25 -20.48 -18.51
CA VAL A 220 -0.01 -19.77 -18.13
C VAL A 220 -0.15 -18.26 -18.21
N LYS A 221 0.50 -17.53 -17.30
CA LYS A 221 0.60 -16.07 -17.35
C LYS A 221 1.84 -15.66 -18.12
N LEU A 222 1.73 -14.76 -19.08
CA LEU A 222 2.82 -14.38 -19.97
C LEU A 222 3.15 -12.90 -19.79
N ASN A 223 4.39 -12.59 -19.42
CA ASN A 223 4.88 -11.22 -19.29
C ASN A 223 5.91 -10.90 -20.38
N LEU A 224 5.51 -10.00 -21.29
CA LEU A 224 6.27 -9.50 -22.44
C LEU A 224 6.44 -7.97 -22.39
N LEU A 225 6.42 -7.37 -21.20
CA LEU A 225 6.64 -5.94 -21.05
C LEU A 225 8.02 -5.53 -21.60
N TRP A 226 8.04 -4.55 -22.50
CA TRP A 226 9.24 -4.04 -23.17
C TRP A 226 10.00 -5.12 -23.94
N THR A 227 9.27 -6.06 -24.54
CA THR A 227 9.84 -7.17 -25.30
C THR A 227 9.65 -6.92 -26.79
N VAL A 228 10.73 -7.01 -27.57
CA VAL A 228 10.67 -6.86 -29.02
C VAL A 228 10.54 -8.24 -29.65
N ILE A 229 9.45 -8.44 -30.41
CA ILE A 229 9.15 -9.68 -31.12
C ILE A 229 9.24 -9.43 -32.64
N PRO A 230 9.94 -10.28 -33.41
CA PRO A 230 9.98 -10.14 -34.86
C PRO A 230 8.58 -10.29 -35.47
N LYS A 231 8.20 -9.38 -36.38
CA LYS A 231 6.86 -9.36 -37.02
C LYS A 231 6.46 -10.69 -37.66
N GLU A 232 7.43 -11.42 -38.22
CA GLU A 232 7.23 -12.74 -38.83
C GLU A 232 6.79 -13.82 -37.83
N GLU A 233 7.17 -13.68 -36.56
CA GLU A 233 6.87 -14.65 -35.49
C GLU A 233 5.61 -14.27 -34.69
N MET A 234 5.18 -13.01 -34.73
CA MET A 234 4.01 -12.53 -33.98
C MET A 234 2.75 -13.35 -34.30
N GLY A 235 2.44 -13.52 -35.59
CA GLY A 235 1.29 -14.31 -36.03
C GLY A 235 1.33 -15.76 -35.52
N ARG A 236 2.53 -16.33 -35.37
CA ARG A 236 2.74 -17.70 -34.89
C ARG A 236 2.62 -17.83 -33.38
N ILE A 237 2.88 -16.78 -32.62
CA ILE A 237 2.67 -16.74 -31.16
C ILE A 237 1.19 -16.52 -30.87
N LEU A 238 0.53 -15.64 -31.65
CA LEU A 238 -0.89 -15.32 -31.52
C LEU A 238 -1.80 -16.57 -31.61
N THR A 239 -1.46 -17.56 -32.43
CA THR A 239 -2.26 -18.81 -32.53
C THR A 239 -2.26 -19.66 -31.26
N LEU A 240 -1.29 -19.47 -30.35
CA LEU A 240 -1.16 -20.22 -29.10
C LEU A 240 -1.64 -19.44 -27.88
N LEU A 241 -2.09 -18.19 -28.04
CA LEU A 241 -2.56 -17.36 -26.91
C LEU A 241 -3.82 -17.89 -26.23
N HIS A 242 -4.58 -18.80 -26.87
CA HIS A 242 -5.73 -19.46 -26.23
C HIS A 242 -5.39 -20.26 -24.97
N ARG A 243 -4.10 -20.58 -24.78
CA ARG A 243 -3.55 -21.31 -23.62
C ARG A 243 -2.97 -20.40 -22.54
N VAL A 244 -2.93 -19.10 -22.80
CA VAL A 244 -2.47 -18.10 -21.85
C VAL A 244 -3.68 -17.62 -21.06
N SER A 245 -3.51 -17.36 -19.76
CA SER A 245 -4.56 -16.87 -18.86
C SER A 245 -4.47 -15.37 -18.61
N GLU A 246 -3.26 -14.82 -18.53
CA GLU A 246 -3.00 -13.39 -18.32
C GLU A 246 -1.83 -12.97 -19.21
N LEU A 247 -1.99 -11.89 -19.98
CA LEU A 247 -0.94 -11.33 -20.85
C LEU A 247 -0.57 -9.91 -20.38
N ARG A 248 0.73 -9.65 -20.20
CA ARG A 248 1.26 -8.30 -19.96
C ARG A 248 2.15 -7.87 -21.11
N VAL A 249 1.81 -6.74 -21.72
CA VAL A 249 2.51 -6.14 -22.87
C VAL A 249 2.56 -4.63 -22.69
N ASP A 250 3.55 -3.98 -23.28
CA ASP A 250 3.60 -2.52 -23.38
C ASP A 250 2.77 -2.01 -24.56
N ARG A 251 2.51 -0.70 -24.59
CA ARG A 251 1.69 -0.04 -25.61
C ARG A 251 2.18 -0.24 -27.05
N LYS A 252 3.49 -0.29 -27.29
CA LYS A 252 4.05 -0.49 -28.64
C LYS A 252 3.82 -1.93 -29.08
N LEU A 253 4.18 -2.90 -28.22
CA LEU A 253 3.97 -4.32 -28.51
C LEU A 253 2.47 -4.65 -28.65
N LEU A 254 1.60 -4.03 -27.86
CA LEU A 254 0.14 -4.19 -27.97
C LEU A 254 -0.36 -3.77 -29.36
N LEU A 255 0.04 -2.61 -29.86
CA LEU A 255 -0.29 -2.18 -31.22
C LEU A 255 0.23 -3.13 -32.29
N GLU A 256 1.48 -3.56 -32.18
CA GLU A 256 2.06 -4.51 -33.13
C GLU A 256 1.32 -5.86 -33.13
N LEU A 257 0.90 -6.35 -31.97
CA LEU A 257 0.09 -7.56 -31.85
C LEU A 257 -1.30 -7.37 -32.49
N LEU A 258 -1.95 -6.22 -32.29
CA LEU A 258 -3.23 -5.89 -32.91
C LEU A 258 -3.10 -5.86 -34.44
N HIS A 259 -2.05 -5.23 -34.98
CA HIS A 259 -1.77 -5.20 -36.42
C HIS A 259 -1.50 -6.58 -36.99
N ALA A 260 -0.61 -7.36 -36.35
CA ALA A 260 -0.31 -8.73 -36.76
C ALA A 260 -1.58 -9.60 -36.78
N TRP A 261 -2.53 -9.31 -35.89
CA TRP A 261 -3.81 -10.00 -35.82
C TRP A 261 -4.75 -9.62 -36.97
N THR A 262 -4.85 -8.33 -37.35
CA THR A 262 -5.68 -7.91 -38.50
C THR A 262 -5.24 -8.56 -39.83
N GLY A 263 -3.94 -8.86 -39.98
CA GLY A 263 -3.41 -9.59 -41.13
C GLY A 263 -3.73 -11.09 -41.15
N LEU A 264 -4.16 -11.67 -40.02
CA LEU A 264 -4.49 -13.09 -39.85
C LEU A 264 -5.97 -13.36 -40.20
N ILE A 265 -6.35 -13.06 -41.45
CA ILE A 265 -7.74 -12.99 -41.95
C ILE A 265 -8.54 -14.32 -41.87
N THR A 266 -7.94 -15.44 -41.45
CA THR A 266 -8.53 -16.78 -41.59
C THR A 266 -9.09 -17.43 -40.33
N GLN A 267 -8.93 -16.86 -39.12
CA GLN A 267 -9.44 -17.46 -37.88
C GLN A 267 -10.42 -16.54 -37.14
N THR A 268 -11.69 -16.95 -37.07
CA THR A 268 -12.81 -16.20 -36.50
C THR A 268 -12.74 -16.02 -34.97
N GLU A 269 -12.02 -16.88 -34.24
CA GLU A 269 -12.00 -16.89 -32.76
C GLU A 269 -10.78 -16.18 -32.12
N ALA A 270 -9.79 -15.78 -32.92
CA ALA A 270 -8.53 -15.33 -32.36
C ALA A 270 -8.48 -13.89 -31.77
N PRO A 271 -9.36 -12.90 -32.07
CA PRO A 271 -9.26 -11.56 -31.46
C PRO A 271 -9.94 -11.53 -30.08
N ALA A 272 -11.06 -12.23 -29.95
CA ALA A 272 -11.71 -12.53 -28.68
C ALA A 272 -10.75 -13.21 -27.72
N THR A 273 -9.88 -14.09 -28.24
CA THR A 273 -8.82 -14.71 -27.43
C THR A 273 -7.86 -13.66 -26.87
N LEU A 274 -7.31 -12.76 -27.72
CA LEU A 274 -6.37 -11.70 -27.27
C LEU A 274 -7.00 -10.80 -26.21
N LEU A 275 -8.23 -10.35 -26.45
CA LEU A 275 -8.95 -9.52 -25.49
C LEU A 275 -9.22 -10.27 -24.19
N ARG A 276 -9.57 -11.56 -24.24
CA ARG A 276 -9.76 -12.38 -23.04
C ARG A 276 -8.48 -12.49 -22.20
N VAL A 277 -7.31 -12.66 -22.83
CA VAL A 277 -6.03 -12.70 -22.08
C VAL A 277 -5.60 -11.34 -21.53
N LEU A 278 -6.12 -10.25 -22.10
CA LEU A 278 -5.93 -8.89 -21.63
C LEU A 278 -7.05 -8.43 -20.68
N ASP A 279 -7.91 -9.35 -20.21
CA ASP A 279 -9.05 -9.05 -19.33
C ASP A 279 -10.01 -8.00 -19.92
N HIS A 280 -10.22 -8.06 -21.24
CA HIS A 280 -11.00 -7.11 -22.02
C HIS A 280 -10.54 -5.65 -21.88
N LYS A 281 -9.27 -5.44 -21.55
CA LYS A 281 -8.68 -4.12 -21.34
C LYS A 281 -7.58 -3.82 -22.35
N LEU A 282 -7.78 -2.80 -23.18
CA LEU A 282 -6.81 -2.27 -24.11
C LEU A 282 -6.22 -0.98 -23.55
N ASP A 283 -5.10 -1.09 -22.84
CA ASP A 283 -4.39 0.07 -22.28
C ASP A 283 -3.21 0.46 -23.17
N LEU A 284 -3.34 1.58 -23.87
CA LEU A 284 -2.29 2.18 -24.70
C LEU A 284 -1.63 3.38 -24.01
N SER A 285 -1.95 3.62 -22.74
CA SER A 285 -1.47 4.77 -21.98
C SER A 285 -0.02 4.59 -21.51
N CYS A 286 0.61 5.70 -21.13
CA CYS A 286 1.91 5.69 -20.46
C CYS A 286 1.79 5.12 -19.03
N SER A 287 2.32 3.92 -18.78
CA SER A 287 2.62 3.48 -17.40
C SER A 287 4.00 4.02 -17.00
N SER A 288 4.05 5.20 -16.37
CA SER A 288 5.30 5.88 -16.08
C SER A 288 6.19 5.12 -15.07
N ALA A 289 7.40 4.72 -15.51
CA ALA A 289 8.68 4.79 -14.78
C ALA A 289 9.89 4.24 -15.58
N MET A 290 9.70 3.44 -16.63
CA MET A 290 10.78 2.70 -17.32
C MET A 290 10.66 2.66 -18.85
N ASP A 291 9.94 3.59 -19.47
CA ASP A 291 9.77 3.63 -20.94
C ASP A 291 11.04 4.22 -21.62
N LEU A 292 12.17 3.51 -21.50
CA LEU A 292 13.49 3.89 -22.05
C LEU A 292 13.78 3.20 -23.39
N SER A 293 12.74 2.89 -24.18
CA SER A 293 12.90 2.25 -25.49
C SER A 293 12.94 3.29 -26.63
N GLY A 294 14.09 3.96 -26.75
CA GLY A 294 14.51 4.64 -27.97
C GLY A 294 14.34 6.16 -27.96
N GLN A 295 15.49 6.83 -28.06
CA GLN A 295 15.75 8.20 -28.53
C GLN A 295 14.73 9.30 -28.19
N GLU A 296 15.23 10.25 -27.39
CA GLU A 296 14.86 11.66 -27.30
C GLU A 296 14.11 12.18 -28.56
N ASP A 297 12.77 12.29 -28.49
CA ASP A 297 11.93 13.42 -28.94
C ASP A 297 10.41 13.07 -29.03
N ASP A 298 10.01 11.78 -29.13
CA ASP A 298 8.58 11.38 -29.24
C ASP A 298 8.06 10.70 -27.96
N THR A 299 7.78 11.49 -26.92
CA THR A 299 7.23 10.99 -25.64
C THR A 299 5.76 10.55 -25.73
N VAL A 300 5.03 10.99 -26.76
CA VAL A 300 3.59 10.78 -26.92
C VAL A 300 3.33 9.77 -28.04
N LEU A 301 2.56 8.72 -27.76
CA LEU A 301 2.18 7.72 -28.76
C LEU A 301 1.16 8.34 -29.73
N SER A 302 1.52 8.50 -31.00
CA SER A 302 0.62 8.92 -32.07
C SER A 302 -0.04 7.72 -32.72
N LEU A 303 -1.37 7.66 -32.66
CA LEU A 303 -2.21 6.63 -33.28
C LEU A 303 -2.68 7.12 -34.65
N SER A 304 -2.25 6.41 -35.69
CA SER A 304 -2.72 6.63 -37.06
C SER A 304 -4.13 6.07 -37.28
N SER A 305 -4.78 6.48 -38.36
CA SER A 305 -6.03 5.86 -38.83
C SER A 305 -5.92 4.33 -39.00
N GLY A 306 -4.75 3.82 -39.39
CA GLY A 306 -4.49 2.38 -39.48
C GLY A 306 -4.49 1.68 -38.12
N ASP A 307 -3.89 2.30 -37.10
CA ASP A 307 -3.88 1.80 -35.71
C ASP A 307 -5.30 1.74 -35.15
N CYS A 308 -6.06 2.81 -35.32
CA CYS A 308 -7.44 2.90 -34.84
C CYS A 308 -8.36 1.88 -35.52
N ARG A 309 -8.13 1.59 -36.80
CA ARG A 309 -8.83 0.52 -37.53
C ARG A 309 -8.50 -0.86 -36.97
N ALA A 310 -7.26 -1.12 -36.59
CA ALA A 310 -6.87 -2.39 -35.99
C ALA A 310 -7.51 -2.59 -34.60
N ILE A 311 -7.50 -1.55 -33.77
CA ILE A 311 -8.19 -1.53 -32.46
C ILE A 311 -9.69 -1.77 -32.65
N SER A 312 -10.31 -1.02 -33.56
CA SER A 312 -11.72 -1.12 -33.92
C SER A 312 -12.12 -2.53 -34.36
N ALA A 313 -11.30 -3.15 -35.23
CA ALA A 313 -11.54 -4.51 -35.70
C ALA A 313 -11.41 -5.57 -34.60
N ALA A 314 -10.55 -5.34 -33.60
CA ALA A 314 -10.44 -6.21 -32.43
C ALA A 314 -11.67 -6.11 -31.52
N ILE A 315 -12.14 -4.88 -31.25
CA ILE A 315 -13.33 -4.64 -30.41
C ILE A 315 -14.59 -5.22 -31.08
N ASP A 316 -14.75 -5.03 -32.39
CA ASP A 316 -15.91 -5.54 -33.14
C ASP A 316 -16.05 -7.06 -33.02
N LYS A 317 -14.92 -7.77 -32.97
CA LYS A 317 -14.85 -9.23 -32.85
C LYS A 317 -14.63 -9.73 -31.41
N ALA A 318 -14.73 -8.87 -30.39
CA ALA A 318 -14.63 -9.29 -29.00
C ALA A 318 -15.80 -10.23 -28.61
N ASP A 319 -15.70 -10.92 -27.48
CA ASP A 319 -16.82 -11.70 -26.91
C ASP A 319 -17.60 -10.95 -25.82
N GLY A 320 -17.06 -9.82 -25.32
CA GLY A 320 -17.64 -9.03 -24.23
C GLY A 320 -17.43 -7.52 -24.41
N ASP A 321 -17.83 -6.74 -23.41
CA ASP A 321 -17.55 -5.31 -23.37
C ASP A 321 -16.04 -5.08 -23.16
N THR A 322 -15.46 -4.10 -23.85
CA THR A 322 -14.01 -3.84 -23.86
C THR A 322 -13.72 -2.45 -23.33
N GLU A 323 -12.83 -2.34 -22.35
CA GLU A 323 -12.31 -1.07 -21.86
C GLU A 323 -11.13 -0.62 -22.74
N LEU A 324 -11.25 0.53 -23.40
CA LEU A 324 -10.19 1.15 -24.18
C LEU A 324 -9.67 2.37 -23.42
N ILE A 325 -8.38 2.34 -23.06
CA ILE A 325 -7.72 3.39 -22.29
C ILE A 325 -6.68 4.09 -23.14
N LEU A 326 -6.89 5.39 -23.37
CA LEU A 326 -6.05 6.27 -24.17
C LEU A 326 -5.68 7.53 -23.36
N HIS A 327 -4.81 7.40 -22.36
CA HIS A 327 -4.16 8.56 -21.72
C HIS A 327 -2.78 8.80 -22.34
N ASP A 328 -2.31 10.05 -22.38
CA ASP A 328 -0.99 10.41 -22.93
C ASP A 328 -0.75 9.93 -24.37
N CYS A 329 -1.81 9.93 -25.19
CA CYS A 329 -1.78 9.58 -26.61
C CYS A 329 -2.22 10.77 -27.49
N GLN A 330 -1.79 10.77 -28.75
CA GLN A 330 -2.33 11.61 -29.81
C GLN A 330 -3.04 10.72 -30.82
N VAL A 331 -4.20 11.15 -31.31
CA VAL A 331 -4.99 10.37 -32.28
C VAL A 331 -5.32 11.25 -33.47
N GLU A 332 -5.12 10.75 -34.68
CA GLU A 332 -5.59 11.44 -35.90
C GLU A 332 -7.12 11.55 -35.91
N ASP A 333 -7.67 12.66 -36.40
CA ASP A 333 -9.13 12.85 -36.53
C ASP A 333 -9.80 11.69 -37.28
N ALA A 334 -9.20 11.29 -38.40
CA ALA A 334 -9.65 10.14 -39.21
C ALA A 334 -9.59 8.81 -38.44
N GLY A 335 -8.69 8.69 -37.46
CA GLY A 335 -8.60 7.54 -36.57
C GLY A 335 -9.72 7.52 -35.53
N LEU A 336 -10.04 8.68 -34.94
CA LEU A 336 -11.18 8.80 -34.02
C LEU A 336 -12.52 8.47 -34.70
N GLU A 337 -12.65 8.80 -35.99
CA GLU A 337 -13.85 8.43 -36.75
C GLU A 337 -14.09 6.92 -36.85
N GLU A 338 -13.04 6.09 -36.78
CA GLU A 338 -13.19 4.63 -36.78
C GLU A 338 -13.93 4.14 -35.53
N PHE A 339 -13.84 4.85 -34.40
CA PHE A 339 -14.53 4.52 -33.15
C PHE A 339 -16.01 4.92 -33.15
N TYR A 340 -16.48 5.78 -34.06
CA TYR A 340 -17.90 6.19 -34.13
C TYR A 340 -18.82 5.12 -34.73
N LYS A 341 -18.31 3.95 -35.12
CA LYS A 341 -19.15 2.86 -35.63
C LYS A 341 -20.07 2.35 -34.51
N GLU A 342 -21.36 2.20 -34.83
CA GLU A 342 -22.36 1.78 -33.85
C GLU A 342 -22.01 0.43 -33.20
N SER A 343 -21.47 -0.53 -33.95
CA SER A 343 -21.08 -1.85 -33.41
C SER A 343 -19.98 -1.77 -32.35
N ILE A 344 -19.12 -0.75 -32.43
CA ILE A 344 -18.01 -0.53 -31.51
C ILE A 344 -18.49 0.22 -30.28
N LEU A 345 -19.18 1.36 -30.47
CA LEU A 345 -19.71 2.16 -29.36
C LEU A 345 -20.68 1.37 -28.47
N GLN A 346 -21.31 0.33 -29.02
CA GLN A 346 -22.19 -0.50 -28.23
C GLN A 346 -21.49 -1.40 -27.21
N ARG A 347 -20.17 -1.58 -27.33
CA ARG A 347 -19.39 -2.58 -26.60
C ARG A 347 -18.16 -1.99 -25.91
N VAL A 348 -17.78 -0.77 -26.25
CA VAL A 348 -16.57 -0.13 -25.72
C VAL A 348 -16.89 0.76 -24.52
N HIS A 349 -16.05 0.68 -23.48
CA HIS A 349 -15.96 1.69 -22.45
C HIS A 349 -14.68 2.52 -22.71
N LEU A 350 -14.83 3.83 -22.92
CA LEU A 350 -13.75 4.73 -23.29
C LEU A 350 -13.23 5.47 -22.07
N SER A 351 -11.98 5.20 -21.69
CA SER A 351 -11.23 6.02 -20.75
C SER A 351 -10.22 6.86 -21.53
N LEU A 352 -10.58 8.12 -21.79
CA LEU A 352 -9.81 9.01 -22.66
C LEU A 352 -9.09 10.07 -21.85
N GLY A 353 -7.87 10.41 -22.27
CA GLY A 353 -7.19 11.61 -21.82
C GLY A 353 -7.95 12.86 -22.30
N LYS A 354 -7.86 13.92 -21.52
CA LYS A 354 -8.60 15.18 -21.74
C LYS A 354 -8.45 15.77 -23.16
N PRO A 355 -7.25 15.78 -23.79
CA PRO A 355 -7.10 16.27 -25.16
C PRO A 355 -7.91 15.46 -26.19
N ILE A 356 -7.90 14.13 -26.05
CA ILE A 356 -8.65 13.23 -26.95
C ILE A 356 -10.15 13.37 -26.71
N LEU A 357 -10.57 13.52 -25.45
CA LEU A 357 -11.98 13.77 -25.13
C LEU A 357 -12.48 15.08 -25.75
N LEU A 358 -11.69 16.16 -25.68
CA LEU A 358 -12.03 17.43 -26.33
C LEU A 358 -12.10 17.30 -27.86
N GLN A 359 -11.13 16.61 -28.47
CA GLN A 359 -11.11 16.34 -29.91
C GLN A 359 -12.34 15.53 -30.34
N LEU A 360 -12.74 14.52 -29.54
CA LEU A 360 -13.97 13.76 -29.75
C LEU A 360 -15.19 14.69 -29.74
N LEU A 361 -15.30 15.60 -28.76
CA LEU A 361 -16.40 16.56 -28.69
C LEU A 361 -16.48 17.45 -29.94
N HIS A 362 -15.34 17.89 -30.48
CA HIS A 362 -15.33 18.72 -31.70
C HIS A 362 -15.73 17.94 -32.95
N LEU A 363 -15.34 16.67 -33.07
CA LEU A 363 -15.60 15.85 -34.26
C LEU A 363 -17.05 15.40 -34.41
N ILE A 364 -17.82 15.32 -33.31
CA ILE A 364 -19.24 14.97 -33.35
C ILE A 364 -20.01 15.90 -34.32
N PHE A 365 -19.76 17.21 -34.24
CA PHE A 365 -20.50 18.25 -34.96
C PHE A 365 -20.04 18.52 -36.40
N VAL A 366 -19.04 17.80 -36.91
CA VAL A 366 -18.51 18.01 -38.27
C VAL A 366 -19.43 17.39 -39.36
N GLY A 367 -20.57 16.80 -39.01
CA GLY A 367 -21.48 16.10 -39.94
C GLY A 367 -22.95 16.53 -39.90
N ASP A 368 -23.75 15.97 -40.82
CA ASP A 368 -25.22 16.12 -40.91
C ASP A 368 -25.90 15.88 -39.55
N GLY A 369 -26.85 16.74 -39.16
CA GLY A 369 -27.45 16.77 -37.81
C GLY A 369 -28.05 15.43 -37.37
N GLY A 370 -28.51 14.60 -38.32
CA GLY A 370 -29.01 13.26 -38.05
C GLY A 370 -27.94 12.23 -37.62
N ARG A 371 -26.63 12.51 -37.80
CA ARG A 371 -25.55 11.65 -37.28
C ARG A 371 -25.34 11.87 -35.78
N THR A 372 -25.37 13.14 -35.35
CA THR A 372 -25.13 13.55 -33.96
C THR A 372 -26.17 12.97 -33.01
N GLU A 373 -27.45 13.05 -33.37
CA GLU A 373 -28.55 12.52 -32.54
C GLU A 373 -28.46 11.00 -32.35
N ARG A 374 -27.97 10.27 -33.36
CA ARG A 374 -27.80 8.81 -33.28
C ARG A 374 -26.60 8.39 -32.44
N LEU A 375 -25.51 9.14 -32.49
CA LEU A 375 -24.26 8.80 -31.78
C LEU A 375 -24.27 9.25 -30.32
N ALA A 376 -24.97 10.34 -29.98
CA ALA A 376 -25.02 10.89 -28.62
C ALA A 376 -25.35 9.85 -27.52
N PRO A 377 -26.42 9.02 -27.63
CA PRO A 377 -26.72 8.01 -26.61
C PRO A 377 -25.66 6.92 -26.52
N LEU A 378 -25.07 6.52 -27.65
CA LEU A 378 -24.02 5.50 -27.70
C LEU A 378 -22.71 6.00 -27.08
N LEU A 379 -22.34 7.25 -27.35
CA LEU A 379 -21.17 7.91 -26.77
C LEU A 379 -21.34 8.16 -25.27
N SER A 380 -22.53 8.58 -24.83
CA SER A 380 -22.81 8.73 -23.40
C SER A 380 -22.63 7.41 -22.66
N ARG A 381 -23.03 6.28 -23.25
CA ARG A 381 -22.80 4.96 -22.66
C ARG A 381 -21.32 4.58 -22.68
N ALA A 382 -20.62 4.85 -23.77
CA ALA A 382 -19.21 4.50 -23.92
C ALA A 382 -18.31 5.27 -22.92
N LEU A 383 -18.54 6.58 -22.74
CA LEU A 383 -17.77 7.42 -21.81
C LEU A 383 -18.05 7.10 -20.33
N GLY A 384 -19.18 6.47 -20.02
CA GLY A 384 -19.51 6.02 -18.67
C GLY A 384 -19.98 7.14 -17.75
N LYS A 385 -19.66 7.03 -16.44
CA LYS A 385 -20.24 7.85 -15.37
C LYS A 385 -19.34 8.97 -14.85
N GLU A 386 -18.06 8.96 -15.22
CA GLU A 386 -17.07 9.93 -14.78
C GLU A 386 -16.56 10.68 -16.01
N LEU A 387 -16.72 12.00 -16.04
CA LEU A 387 -16.26 12.87 -17.13
C LEU A 387 -15.35 13.95 -16.54
N ASP A 388 -14.06 13.89 -16.87
CA ASP A 388 -13.05 14.87 -16.46
C ASP A 388 -12.52 15.65 -17.68
N LEU A 389 -12.90 16.92 -17.75
CA LEU A 389 -12.38 17.92 -18.72
C LEU A 389 -11.63 19.04 -17.99
N SER A 390 -11.26 18.86 -16.72
CA SER A 390 -10.62 19.92 -15.94
C SER A 390 -9.32 20.39 -16.59
N HIS A 391 -9.02 21.70 -16.51
CA HIS A 391 -7.87 22.33 -17.15
C HIS A 391 -7.87 22.21 -18.70
N THR A 392 -9.04 22.02 -19.32
CA THR A 392 -9.18 22.11 -20.78
C THR A 392 -10.10 23.25 -21.19
N PRO A 393 -9.64 24.21 -22.02
CA PRO A 393 -10.48 25.31 -22.47
C PRO A 393 -11.62 24.78 -23.35
N LEU A 394 -12.86 25.00 -22.94
CA LEU A 394 -14.04 24.60 -23.68
C LEU A 394 -14.61 25.80 -24.46
N ASP A 395 -14.74 25.65 -25.78
CA ASP A 395 -15.45 26.61 -26.61
C ASP A 395 -16.95 26.31 -26.67
N LEU A 396 -17.72 27.21 -27.29
CA LEU A 396 -19.18 27.06 -27.43
C LEU A 396 -19.57 25.78 -28.19
N MET A 397 -18.73 25.34 -29.13
CA MET A 397 -18.95 24.10 -29.87
C MET A 397 -18.79 22.88 -28.97
N ALA A 398 -17.69 22.78 -28.21
CA ALA A 398 -17.48 21.69 -27.25
C ALA A 398 -18.58 21.67 -26.18
N CYS A 399 -19.04 22.83 -25.70
CA CYS A 399 -20.15 22.91 -24.74
C CYS A 399 -21.47 22.38 -25.34
N SER A 400 -21.75 22.69 -26.61
CA SER A 400 -22.92 22.18 -27.31
C SER A 400 -22.85 20.67 -27.52
N SER A 401 -21.68 20.13 -27.89
CA SER A 401 -21.44 18.68 -27.97
C SER A 401 -21.61 17.98 -26.64
N LEU A 402 -21.04 18.55 -25.58
CA LEU A 402 -21.14 18.01 -24.24
C LEU A 402 -22.60 18.01 -23.77
N ALA A 403 -23.37 19.06 -24.04
CA ALA A 403 -24.79 19.14 -23.70
C ALA A 403 -25.59 17.96 -24.29
N LEU A 404 -25.36 17.62 -25.57
CA LEU A 404 -26.05 16.49 -26.23
C LEU A 404 -25.68 15.12 -25.64
N ILE A 405 -24.43 14.95 -25.24
CA ILE A 405 -23.99 13.72 -24.54
C ILE A 405 -24.65 13.67 -23.16
N LEU A 406 -24.65 14.78 -22.42
CA LEU A 406 -25.27 14.87 -21.10
C LEU A 406 -26.80 14.73 -21.15
N GLU A 407 -27.46 15.11 -22.25
CA GLU A 407 -28.89 14.88 -22.48
C GLU A 407 -29.26 13.39 -22.36
N HIS A 408 -28.37 12.50 -22.79
CA HIS A 408 -28.56 11.05 -22.75
C HIS A 408 -27.86 10.37 -21.56
N SER A 409 -27.09 11.13 -20.77
CA SER A 409 -26.48 10.62 -19.55
C SER A 409 -27.52 10.40 -18.44
N GLU A 410 -27.38 9.30 -17.72
CA GLU A 410 -28.18 8.97 -16.55
C GLU A 410 -27.27 8.64 -15.36
N GLY A 411 -27.42 9.39 -14.27
CA GLY A 411 -26.75 9.12 -13.01
C GLY A 411 -25.22 9.24 -13.08
N LEU A 412 -24.73 10.35 -13.60
CA LEU A 412 -23.31 10.68 -13.71
C LEU A 412 -22.73 10.85 -12.29
N SER A 413 -21.69 10.11 -11.94
CA SER A 413 -21.08 10.20 -10.60
C SER A 413 -20.26 11.48 -10.45
N GLU A 414 -19.52 11.85 -11.48
CA GLU A 414 -18.65 13.02 -11.45
C GLU A 414 -18.59 13.72 -12.81
N LEU A 415 -18.75 15.03 -12.80
CA LEU A 415 -18.51 15.94 -13.92
C LEU A 415 -17.54 17.03 -13.46
N ASP A 416 -16.29 16.95 -13.92
CA ASP A 416 -15.28 17.94 -13.63
C ASP A 416 -15.02 18.84 -14.85
N LEU A 417 -15.47 20.09 -14.75
CA LEU A 417 -15.24 21.16 -15.71
C LEU A 417 -14.49 22.32 -15.03
N SER A 418 -13.62 22.03 -14.07
CA SER A 418 -12.83 23.06 -13.41
C SER A 418 -11.72 23.61 -14.31
N ASP A 419 -11.45 24.90 -14.25
CA ASP A 419 -10.42 25.57 -15.07
C ASP A 419 -10.62 25.36 -16.59
N CYS A 420 -11.87 25.49 -17.05
CA CYS A 420 -12.27 25.30 -18.44
C CYS A 420 -12.56 26.61 -19.18
N HIS A 421 -12.29 27.78 -18.56
CA HIS A 421 -12.63 29.11 -19.06
C HIS A 421 -14.14 29.33 -19.33
N LEU A 422 -15.00 28.64 -18.58
CA LEU A 422 -16.45 28.75 -18.75
C LEU A 422 -16.95 30.14 -18.30
N THR A 423 -17.70 30.81 -19.17
CA THR A 423 -18.47 32.02 -18.86
C THR A 423 -19.96 31.69 -18.75
N ASP A 424 -20.79 32.65 -18.34
CA ASP A 424 -22.24 32.46 -18.27
C ASP A 424 -22.87 32.05 -19.61
N THR A 425 -22.31 32.50 -20.73
CA THR A 425 -22.76 32.11 -22.08
C THR A 425 -22.44 30.66 -22.40
N HIS A 426 -21.30 30.14 -21.94
CA HIS A 426 -20.99 28.72 -22.07
C HIS A 426 -21.89 27.86 -21.17
N LEU A 427 -22.13 28.36 -19.95
CA LEU A 427 -22.98 27.69 -18.97
C LEU A 427 -24.41 27.51 -19.49
N GLU A 428 -24.96 28.48 -20.23
CA GLU A 428 -26.31 28.44 -20.79
C GLU A 428 -26.61 27.16 -21.60
N PHE A 429 -25.62 26.63 -22.33
CA PHE A 429 -25.76 25.38 -23.08
C PHE A 429 -25.80 24.13 -22.18
N LEU A 430 -25.19 24.20 -21.00
CA LEU A 430 -25.01 23.04 -20.11
C LEU A 430 -26.07 22.98 -19.00
N LEU A 431 -26.65 24.13 -18.60
CA LEU A 431 -27.54 24.28 -17.44
C LEU A 431 -28.64 23.22 -17.35
N THR A 432 -29.26 22.88 -18.49
CA THR A 432 -30.35 21.91 -18.58
C THR A 432 -29.93 20.49 -18.22
N HIS A 433 -28.64 20.18 -18.17
CA HIS A 433 -28.14 18.81 -17.98
C HIS A 433 -27.16 18.66 -16.80
N LEU A 434 -26.60 19.74 -16.26
CA LEU A 434 -25.65 19.69 -15.12
C LEU A 434 -26.22 19.05 -13.85
N HIS A 435 -27.54 19.13 -13.66
CA HIS A 435 -28.26 18.54 -12.52
C HIS A 435 -28.23 17.00 -12.51
N LYS A 436 -27.74 16.37 -13.58
CA LYS A 436 -27.61 14.91 -13.70
C LYS A 436 -26.31 14.36 -13.11
N ALA A 437 -25.43 15.22 -12.60
CA ALA A 437 -24.19 14.84 -11.92
C ALA A 437 -24.38 14.80 -10.40
N GLN A 438 -23.84 13.78 -9.74
CA GLN A 438 -23.81 13.66 -8.27
C GLN A 438 -22.77 14.62 -7.69
N VAL A 439 -21.57 14.66 -8.29
CA VAL A 439 -20.51 15.64 -8.00
C VAL A 439 -20.27 16.48 -9.24
N LEU A 440 -20.50 17.79 -9.13
CA LEU A 440 -20.26 18.75 -10.18
C LEU A 440 -19.15 19.72 -9.75
N ASN A 441 -18.05 19.76 -10.50
CA ASN A 441 -16.96 20.69 -10.25
C ASN A 441 -16.88 21.75 -11.36
N LEU A 442 -17.12 23.01 -10.99
CA LEU A 442 -17.05 24.20 -11.85
C LEU A 442 -16.03 25.21 -11.31
N CYS A 443 -15.06 24.79 -10.49
CA CYS A 443 -14.08 25.70 -9.90
C CYS A 443 -13.19 26.39 -10.95
N ASN A 444 -12.61 27.53 -10.62
CA ASN A 444 -11.62 28.23 -11.46
C ASN A 444 -12.15 28.62 -12.84
N ASN A 445 -13.42 29.01 -12.95
CA ASN A 445 -14.02 29.48 -14.20
C ASN A 445 -14.34 30.98 -14.12
N GLU A 446 -14.98 31.52 -15.15
CA GLU A 446 -15.38 32.93 -15.26
C GLU A 446 -16.88 33.14 -15.03
N ILE A 447 -17.54 32.26 -14.26
CA ILE A 447 -18.98 32.32 -13.97
C ILE A 447 -19.27 33.51 -13.06
N THR A 448 -20.30 34.29 -13.39
CA THR A 448 -20.74 35.45 -12.58
C THR A 448 -21.91 35.10 -11.66
N ASP A 449 -22.34 36.06 -10.83
CA ASP A 449 -23.53 35.93 -10.01
C ASP A 449 -24.78 35.55 -10.83
N GLU A 450 -24.93 36.08 -12.05
CA GLU A 450 -26.06 35.74 -12.92
C GLU A 450 -26.05 34.26 -13.31
N GLY A 451 -24.89 33.74 -13.73
CA GLY A 451 -24.70 32.33 -14.07
C GLY A 451 -24.91 31.41 -12.87
N ALA A 452 -24.41 31.79 -11.70
CA ALA A 452 -24.59 31.03 -10.46
C ALA A 452 -26.06 30.95 -10.02
N VAL A 453 -26.81 32.06 -10.12
CA VAL A 453 -28.25 32.09 -9.82
C VAL A 453 -29.01 31.17 -10.79
N LYS A 454 -28.72 31.26 -12.10
CA LYS A 454 -29.30 30.37 -13.11
C LYS A 454 -29.00 28.90 -12.81
N LEU A 455 -27.77 28.55 -12.46
CA LEU A 455 -27.40 27.18 -12.07
C LEU A 455 -28.23 26.70 -10.88
N ASN A 456 -28.38 27.52 -9.84
CA ASN A 456 -29.15 27.16 -8.67
C ASN A 456 -30.65 26.94 -8.99
N LEU A 457 -31.23 27.72 -9.91
CA LEU A 457 -32.62 27.49 -10.35
C LEU A 457 -32.85 26.08 -10.91
N TYR A 458 -31.88 25.51 -11.64
CA TYR A 458 -31.95 24.13 -12.15
C TYR A 458 -31.60 23.07 -11.10
N MET A 459 -30.89 23.44 -10.03
CA MET A 459 -30.50 22.53 -8.95
C MET A 459 -31.53 22.47 -7.81
N ILE A 460 -32.43 23.46 -7.70
CA ILE A 460 -33.51 23.49 -6.71
C ILE A 460 -34.48 22.32 -6.98
N GLY A 461 -34.74 21.52 -5.95
CA GLY A 461 -35.63 20.34 -6.05
C GLY A 461 -34.96 19.08 -6.59
N ASN A 462 -33.69 19.14 -6.98
CA ASN A 462 -32.90 17.96 -7.36
C ASN A 462 -32.27 17.31 -6.12
N SER A 463 -32.58 16.03 -5.86
CA SER A 463 -31.99 15.26 -4.75
C SER A 463 -30.80 14.37 -5.15
N PHE A 464 -30.48 14.31 -6.44
CA PHE A 464 -29.40 13.50 -7.00
C PHE A 464 -28.03 14.18 -6.89
N THR A 465 -27.95 15.48 -7.17
CA THR A 465 -26.72 16.25 -7.00
C THR A 465 -26.41 16.43 -5.52
N GLU A 466 -25.29 15.88 -5.06
CA GLU A 466 -24.82 15.96 -3.67
C GLU A 466 -23.87 17.14 -3.44
N THR A 467 -22.99 17.41 -4.41
CA THR A 467 -21.95 18.43 -4.24
C THR A 467 -21.78 19.24 -5.52
N VAL A 468 -21.77 20.57 -5.37
CA VAL A 468 -21.47 21.54 -6.44
C VAL A 468 -20.33 22.43 -5.99
N TRP A 469 -19.21 22.38 -6.70
CA TRP A 469 -18.04 23.22 -6.43
C TRP A 469 -18.01 24.42 -7.36
N LEU A 470 -17.98 25.63 -6.78
CA LEU A 470 -17.98 26.91 -7.51
C LEU A 470 -16.82 27.82 -7.06
N CYS A 471 -15.80 27.27 -6.39
CA CYS A 471 -14.68 28.03 -5.86
C CYS A 471 -13.93 28.80 -6.97
N ASN A 472 -13.40 29.97 -6.65
CA ASN A 472 -12.57 30.76 -7.56
C ASN A 472 -13.27 31.13 -8.89
N ASN A 473 -14.54 31.56 -8.81
CA ASN A 473 -15.31 32.16 -9.91
C ASN A 473 -15.51 33.68 -9.67
N LYS A 474 -16.17 34.40 -10.60
CA LYS A 474 -16.52 35.83 -10.49
C LYS A 474 -17.83 36.06 -9.74
N ILE A 475 -18.07 35.29 -8.67
CA ILE A 475 -19.27 35.35 -7.83
C ILE A 475 -18.98 36.30 -6.65
N THR A 476 -19.90 37.23 -6.39
CA THR A 476 -19.82 38.19 -5.29
C THR A 476 -20.88 37.97 -4.22
N GLU A 477 -22.04 37.40 -4.58
CA GLU A 477 -23.19 37.20 -3.69
C GLU A 477 -23.25 35.77 -3.09
N PHE A 478 -22.33 35.45 -2.17
CA PHE A 478 -22.23 34.10 -1.59
C PHE A 478 -23.38 33.72 -0.65
N ASP A 479 -23.98 34.69 0.03
CA ASP A 479 -24.97 34.47 1.10
C ASP A 479 -26.21 33.69 0.61
N SER A 480 -26.58 33.89 -0.66
CA SER A 480 -27.70 33.22 -1.33
C SER A 480 -27.50 31.71 -1.51
N PHE A 481 -26.25 31.24 -1.52
CA PHE A 481 -25.87 29.84 -1.78
C PHE A 481 -25.37 29.10 -0.55
N LEU A 482 -24.87 29.81 0.48
CA LEU A 482 -24.40 29.23 1.75
C LEU A 482 -25.51 28.53 2.55
N ALA A 483 -26.78 28.84 2.26
CA ALA A 483 -27.93 28.17 2.87
C ALA A 483 -28.07 26.70 2.42
N ASP A 484 -27.58 26.35 1.22
CA ASP A 484 -27.64 24.99 0.68
C ASP A 484 -26.28 24.28 0.90
N LYS A 485 -26.32 23.19 1.68
CA LYS A 485 -25.13 22.42 2.09
C LYS A 485 -24.39 21.75 0.93
N ARG A 486 -25.01 21.66 -0.25
CA ARG A 486 -24.42 21.08 -1.47
C ARG A 486 -23.34 21.96 -2.08
N TYR A 487 -23.39 23.27 -1.87
CA TYR A 487 -22.44 24.20 -2.48
C TYR A 487 -21.13 24.31 -1.68
N LYS A 488 -20.00 24.22 -2.39
CA LYS A 488 -18.66 24.50 -1.88
C LYS A 488 -18.13 25.75 -2.61
N LEU A 489 -17.99 26.85 -1.87
CA LEU A 489 -17.74 28.21 -2.42
C LEU A 489 -16.63 28.94 -1.66
N TRP A 490 -15.47 29.18 -2.28
CA TRP A 490 -14.38 29.96 -1.67
C TRP A 490 -14.02 31.16 -2.57
N PRO A 491 -13.81 32.37 -2.03
CA PRO A 491 -13.57 33.57 -2.84
C PRO A 491 -12.27 33.48 -3.63
N ALA A 492 -12.30 33.95 -4.88
CA ALA A 492 -11.14 34.01 -5.76
C ALA A 492 -10.01 34.86 -5.14
N HIS A 493 -10.28 36.09 -4.70
CA HIS A 493 -9.26 37.02 -4.20
C HIS A 493 -9.86 37.95 -3.13
N VAL A 494 -9.31 37.94 -1.91
CA VAL A 494 -9.42 39.08 -0.98
C VAL A 494 -8.01 39.46 -0.56
N SER A 495 -7.43 40.41 -1.29
CA SER A 495 -6.28 41.18 -0.83
C SER A 495 -6.83 42.44 -0.14
N GLY A 496 -6.62 42.54 1.17
CA GLY A 496 -6.76 43.78 1.91
C GLY A 496 -8.17 44.15 2.38
N MET A 497 -8.57 43.66 3.57
CA MET A 497 -9.39 44.46 4.48
C MET A 497 -9.12 44.05 5.93
N GLN A 498 -8.56 44.99 6.70
CA GLN A 498 -8.31 44.87 8.14
C GLN A 498 -9.63 44.80 8.92
N ASP A 499 -9.56 44.09 10.05
CA ASP A 499 -10.51 44.03 11.16
C ASP A 499 -11.49 45.21 11.24
N ARG A 500 -12.79 44.88 11.30
CA ARG A 500 -13.71 45.37 12.35
C ARG A 500 -15.09 44.70 12.30
N HIS A 501 -15.33 43.90 13.34
CA HIS A 501 -16.62 43.56 13.94
C HIS A 501 -17.72 42.92 13.07
N VAL A 502 -17.82 41.59 13.11
CA VAL A 502 -19.02 40.90 13.62
C VAL A 502 -18.58 39.67 14.42
N THR A 503 -18.88 39.70 15.72
CA THR A 503 -18.79 38.56 16.64
C THR A 503 -19.97 37.61 16.46
N ASN A 504 -19.66 36.31 16.56
CA ASN A 504 -20.52 35.17 16.88
C ASN A 504 -20.93 34.23 15.72
N LEU A 505 -20.79 32.94 16.06
CA LEU A 505 -21.20 31.71 15.37
C LEU A 505 -20.28 31.17 14.25
N GLY A 506 -19.41 30.24 14.67
CA GLY A 506 -19.25 28.97 13.98
C GLY A 506 -18.20 28.88 12.87
N SER A 507 -17.14 28.11 13.17
CA SER A 507 -16.39 27.27 12.22
C SER A 507 -15.58 27.97 11.12
N THR A 508 -14.31 28.26 11.43
CA THR A 508 -13.23 28.47 10.45
C THR A 508 -12.47 27.16 10.19
N SER A 509 -12.76 26.51 9.06
CA SER A 509 -11.80 25.61 8.38
C SER A 509 -12.18 25.43 6.92
N VAL A 510 -11.90 26.42 6.08
CA VAL A 510 -12.18 26.33 4.64
C VAL A 510 -11.12 27.12 3.87
N ARG A 511 -9.91 26.57 3.79
CA ARG A 511 -8.88 27.01 2.84
C ARG A 511 -7.83 25.91 2.63
N GLU A 512 -8.29 24.68 2.33
CA GLU A 512 -7.40 23.56 1.95
C GLU A 512 -8.15 22.32 1.37
N GLU A 513 -8.96 22.47 0.31
CA GLU A 513 -9.76 21.38 -0.29
C GLU A 513 -9.78 21.38 -1.83
N THR A 514 -8.98 22.20 -2.52
CA THR A 514 -8.86 22.09 -4.00
C THR A 514 -7.73 21.16 -4.44
N SER A 515 -7.30 20.19 -3.61
CA SER A 515 -6.20 19.29 -4.00
C SER A 515 -6.30 17.84 -3.49
N LYS A 516 -7.49 17.33 -3.14
CA LYS A 516 -7.64 15.93 -2.65
C LYS A 516 -8.89 15.19 -3.11
N VAL A 517 -9.19 15.20 -4.42
CA VAL A 517 -10.00 14.13 -5.02
C VAL A 517 -9.11 13.02 -5.63
N PHE A 518 -7.82 13.30 -5.88
CA PHE A 518 -6.84 12.25 -6.19
C PHE A 518 -6.38 11.51 -4.93
N SER A 519 -7.05 10.41 -4.61
CA SER A 519 -6.41 9.10 -4.41
C SER A 519 -7.35 8.12 -3.71
N LYS A 520 -7.85 7.14 -4.47
CA LYS A 520 -8.14 5.80 -3.94
C LYS A 520 -6.81 5.16 -3.50
N THR A 521 -6.32 5.55 -2.33
CA THR A 521 -5.42 4.69 -1.54
C THR A 521 -5.98 4.64 -0.13
N LYS A 522 -6.09 3.42 0.43
CA LYS A 522 -6.22 3.26 1.88
C LYS A 522 -5.22 4.22 2.54
N PRO A 523 -5.59 4.99 3.57
CA PRO A 523 -4.67 5.95 4.16
C PRO A 523 -3.43 5.20 4.65
N ILE A 524 -2.32 5.35 3.92
CA ILE A 524 -1.03 4.79 4.29
C ILE A 524 -0.61 5.54 5.55
N ILE A 525 -0.71 4.86 6.70
CA ILE A 525 -0.10 5.35 7.93
C ILE A 525 1.40 5.12 7.76
N LYS A 526 2.17 6.21 7.70
CA LYS A 526 3.63 6.13 7.58
C LYS A 526 4.24 5.96 8.97
N GLU A 527 5.10 4.98 9.15
CA GLU A 527 5.81 4.79 10.41
C GLU A 527 7.03 5.72 10.49
N PHE A 528 7.37 6.19 11.70
CA PHE A 528 8.55 7.00 11.96
C PHE A 528 9.18 6.67 13.31
N ASP A 529 10.50 6.85 13.38
CA ASP A 529 11.26 6.80 14.63
C ASP A 529 11.38 8.23 15.22
N PRO A 530 10.92 8.46 16.46
CA PRO A 530 11.01 9.77 17.08
C PRO A 530 12.46 10.09 17.51
N GLU A 531 12.82 11.37 17.49
CA GLU A 531 13.95 11.86 18.27
C GLU A 531 13.59 11.78 19.76
N ILE A 532 14.42 11.08 20.55
CA ILE A 532 14.18 10.86 21.98
C ILE A 532 15.16 11.71 22.78
N VAL A 533 14.64 12.64 23.57
CA VAL A 533 15.41 13.52 24.46
C VAL A 533 15.12 13.12 25.90
N GLU A 534 16.17 12.78 26.65
CA GLU A 534 16.08 12.44 28.06
C GLU A 534 16.61 13.60 28.91
N GLU A 535 15.73 14.21 29.71
CA GLU A 535 16.09 15.26 30.66
C GLU A 535 16.51 14.63 31.99
N VAL A 536 17.82 14.66 32.27
CA VAL A 536 18.45 13.95 33.39
C VAL A 536 17.99 14.48 34.76
N GLU A 537 17.68 15.77 34.87
CA GLU A 537 17.29 16.41 36.14
C GLU A 537 15.84 16.09 36.55
N GLU A 538 14.92 15.95 35.59
CA GLU A 538 13.48 15.70 35.84
C GLU A 538 13.03 14.26 35.56
N SER A 539 13.96 13.37 35.15
CA SER A 539 13.66 11.99 34.72
C SER A 539 12.48 11.95 33.72
N LYS A 540 12.50 12.88 32.76
CA LYS A 540 11.44 13.08 31.77
C LYS A 540 11.94 12.69 30.39
N ILE A 541 11.16 11.88 29.69
CA ILE A 541 11.42 11.50 28.31
C ILE A 541 10.49 12.31 27.41
N SER A 542 11.11 13.05 26.49
CA SER A 542 10.42 13.82 25.47
C SER A 542 10.68 13.18 24.10
N TYR A 543 9.63 13.02 23.32
CA TYR A 543 9.66 12.49 21.97
C TYR A 543 9.37 13.63 21.01
N ARG A 544 10.16 13.73 19.94
CA ARG A 544 10.03 14.78 18.92
C ARG A 544 9.99 14.16 17.53
N PHE A 545 9.12 14.71 16.69
CA PHE A 545 8.94 14.29 15.30
C PHE A 545 8.73 15.49 14.41
N GLN A 546 9.56 15.64 13.38
CA GLN A 546 9.38 16.68 12.37
C GLN A 546 8.66 16.10 11.15
N CYS A 547 7.47 16.61 10.89
CA CYS A 547 6.64 16.22 9.77
C CYS A 547 6.84 17.19 8.59
N GLY A 548 7.17 16.68 7.41
CA GLY A 548 7.39 17.50 6.21
C GLY A 548 6.17 17.69 5.29
N PHE A 549 5.05 16.99 5.53
CA PHE A 549 3.86 17.02 4.67
C PHE A 549 2.60 16.50 5.37
N ARG A 550 1.43 16.87 4.87
CA ARG A 550 0.11 16.40 5.37
C ARG A 550 -0.02 14.88 5.33
N GLY A 551 -0.45 14.25 6.43
CA GLY A 551 -0.57 12.79 6.48
C GLY A 551 -0.95 12.21 7.84
N LYS A 552 -0.91 10.87 7.96
CA LYS A 552 -1.01 10.14 9.22
C LYS A 552 0.32 9.45 9.49
N PHE A 553 0.86 9.65 10.68
CA PHE A 553 2.20 9.20 11.05
C PHE A 553 2.14 8.41 12.35
N GLN A 554 2.60 7.16 12.33
CA GLN A 554 2.65 6.30 13.50
C GLN A 554 4.06 6.30 14.08
N CYS A 555 4.15 6.58 15.37
CA CYS A 555 5.41 6.49 16.09
C CYS A 555 5.73 5.01 16.40
N SER A 556 6.92 4.55 16.01
CA SER A 556 7.41 3.21 16.32
C SER A 556 7.62 2.97 17.82
N ALA A 557 8.04 4.01 18.57
CA ALA A 557 8.38 3.90 19.99
C ALA A 557 7.17 3.85 20.93
N THR A 558 6.11 4.61 20.63
CA THR A 558 4.93 4.76 21.50
C THR A 558 3.65 4.17 20.92
N GLY A 559 3.63 3.88 19.61
CA GLY A 559 2.44 3.43 18.90
C GLY A 559 1.38 4.50 18.69
N LEU A 560 1.64 5.76 19.06
CA LEU A 560 0.71 6.87 18.79
C LEU A 560 0.65 7.18 17.29
N VAL A 561 -0.54 7.53 16.79
CA VAL A 561 -0.70 8.02 15.41
C VAL A 561 -1.14 9.47 15.44
N PHE A 562 -0.38 10.31 14.74
CA PHE A 562 -0.63 11.74 14.59
C PHE A 562 -1.17 12.03 13.19
N GLY A 563 -2.37 12.62 13.13
CA GLY A 563 -2.96 13.15 11.90
C GLY A 563 -2.59 14.62 11.75
N MET A 564 -1.68 14.91 10.83
CA MET A 564 -1.15 16.26 10.56
C MET A 564 -1.88 16.90 9.38
N ARG A 565 -2.37 18.14 9.52
CA ARG A 565 -2.92 18.93 8.39
C ARG A 565 -1.80 19.55 7.56
N GLU A 566 -0.75 20.02 8.21
CA GLU A 566 0.36 20.76 7.60
C GLU A 566 1.71 20.20 8.11
N PRO A 567 2.83 20.50 7.43
CA PRO A 567 4.16 20.27 7.97
C PRO A 567 4.32 20.93 9.34
N GLY A 568 5.07 20.31 10.25
CA GLY A 568 5.31 20.86 11.58
C GLY A 568 5.94 19.86 12.53
N THR A 569 6.40 20.37 13.67
CA THR A 569 7.04 19.57 14.71
C THR A 569 6.04 19.13 15.77
N VAL A 570 5.92 17.82 16.02
CA VAL A 570 5.18 17.25 17.14
C VAL A 570 6.14 16.92 18.26
N GLU A 571 5.89 17.47 19.44
CA GLU A 571 6.60 17.17 20.67
C GLU A 571 5.64 16.59 21.68
N TYR A 572 6.01 15.50 22.32
CA TYR A 572 5.17 14.89 23.34
C TYR A 572 5.96 14.16 24.40
N SER A 573 5.39 14.03 25.58
CA SER A 573 6.00 13.34 26.72
C SER A 573 4.94 12.60 27.53
N VAL A 574 5.38 11.61 28.31
CA VAL A 574 4.50 10.91 29.25
C VAL A 574 4.50 11.65 30.58
N GLU A 575 3.31 12.05 31.04
CA GLU A 575 3.12 12.72 32.34
C GLU A 575 2.41 11.81 33.35
N HIS A 576 2.48 12.21 34.62
CA HIS A 576 1.81 11.52 35.72
C HIS A 576 0.29 11.63 35.63
N TRP A 577 -0.36 10.53 36.03
CA TRP A 577 -1.78 10.57 36.30
C TRP A 577 -2.09 11.22 37.65
N ASP A 578 -2.83 12.34 37.64
CA ASP A 578 -3.47 12.86 38.84
C ASP A 578 -4.76 12.08 39.12
N MET A 579 -4.66 11.09 40.01
CA MET A 579 -5.79 10.23 40.38
C MET A 579 -6.90 10.98 41.12
N HIS A 580 -6.65 12.18 41.66
CA HIS A 580 -7.70 13.00 42.29
C HIS A 580 -8.76 13.43 41.27
N MET A 581 -8.40 13.58 40.00
CA MET A 581 -9.33 13.95 38.93
C MET A 581 -10.38 12.87 38.62
N LEU A 582 -10.12 11.61 39.03
CA LEU A 582 -11.02 10.47 38.79
C LEU A 582 -11.76 10.02 40.05
N ALA A 583 -11.60 10.72 41.19
CA ALA A 583 -12.16 10.32 42.48
C ALA A 583 -13.68 10.14 42.43
N ASP A 584 -14.38 11.02 41.69
CA ASP A 584 -15.84 11.02 41.55
C ASP A 584 -16.32 10.26 40.30
N THR A 585 -15.44 9.50 39.64
CA THR A 585 -15.78 8.75 38.41
C THR A 585 -15.71 7.24 38.61
N ASP A 586 -16.60 6.52 37.91
CA ASP A 586 -16.58 5.05 37.77
C ASP A 586 -15.47 4.55 36.83
N SER A 587 -14.49 5.40 36.51
CA SER A 587 -13.47 5.14 35.51
C SER A 587 -12.08 4.94 36.14
N GLU A 588 -11.22 4.22 35.45
CA GLU A 588 -9.81 4.06 35.74
C GLU A 588 -8.96 4.34 34.47
N PRO A 589 -7.68 4.70 34.62
CA PRO A 589 -6.77 4.84 33.50
C PRO A 589 -6.61 3.57 32.66
N ALA A 590 -6.70 3.71 31.33
CA ALA A 590 -6.47 2.64 30.36
C ALA A 590 -5.16 2.81 29.58
N CYS A 591 -4.57 4.01 29.55
CA CYS A 591 -3.23 4.28 29.01
C CYS A 591 -2.52 5.40 29.80
N PRO A 592 -1.22 5.66 29.57
CA PRO A 592 -0.51 6.80 30.14
C PRO A 592 -1.12 8.14 29.71
N VAL A 593 -0.75 9.23 30.41
CA VAL A 593 -1.11 10.60 29.99
C VAL A 593 -0.06 11.11 29.04
N PHE A 594 -0.46 11.48 27.82
CA PHE A 594 0.42 12.09 26.84
C PHE A 594 0.18 13.59 26.80
N LYS A 595 1.19 14.37 27.19
CA LYS A 595 1.20 15.81 26.93
C LYS A 595 1.74 16.02 25.54
N ILE A 596 0.92 16.57 24.66
CA ILE A 596 1.25 16.75 23.24
C ILE A 596 1.21 18.24 22.91
N SER A 597 2.29 18.72 22.30
CA SER A 597 2.44 20.06 21.74
C SER A 597 2.87 19.98 20.28
N CYS A 598 2.44 20.95 19.49
CA CYS A 598 2.79 21.09 18.09
C CYS A 598 2.92 22.58 17.79
N PRO A 599 4.12 23.17 18.01
CA PRO A 599 4.30 24.63 17.95
C PRO A 599 4.03 25.23 16.56
N GLU A 600 4.28 24.46 15.51
CA GLU A 600 4.31 24.92 14.10
C GLU A 600 3.16 24.36 13.25
N GLY A 601 2.38 23.40 13.76
CA GLY A 601 1.49 22.59 12.92
C GLY A 601 0.09 22.36 13.50
N HIS A 602 -0.89 22.25 12.60
CA HIS A 602 -2.28 21.94 12.94
C HIS A 602 -2.53 20.43 12.91
N MET A 603 -2.52 19.79 14.09
CA MET A 603 -2.94 18.39 14.24
C MET A 603 -4.48 18.30 14.24
N TYR A 604 -5.05 17.35 13.49
CA TYR A 604 -6.52 17.18 13.39
C TYR A 604 -7.05 15.91 14.02
N GLN A 605 -6.19 14.93 14.25
CA GLN A 605 -6.60 13.60 14.70
C GLN A 605 -5.48 12.94 15.50
N LEU A 606 -5.85 12.23 16.55
CA LEU A 606 -4.96 11.47 17.42
C LEU A 606 -5.47 10.05 17.56
N HIS A 607 -4.59 9.06 17.41
CA HIS A 607 -4.91 7.66 17.69
C HIS A 607 -4.14 7.20 18.92
N LEU A 608 -4.87 6.76 19.95
CA LEU A 608 -4.33 6.29 21.22
C LEU A 608 -4.37 4.75 21.26
N LEU A 609 -3.24 4.13 21.58
CA LEU A 609 -3.11 2.67 21.65
C LEU A 609 -3.82 2.11 22.90
N HIS A 610 -4.69 1.12 22.71
CA HIS A 610 -5.36 0.39 23.79
C HIS A 610 -4.89 -1.06 23.90
N CYS A 611 -5.16 -1.67 25.06
CA CYS A 611 -4.73 -3.03 25.38
C CYS A 611 -5.89 -4.02 25.48
N GLU A 612 -7.10 -3.64 25.09
CA GLU A 612 -8.26 -4.54 25.14
C GLU A 612 -8.11 -5.77 24.24
N THR A 613 -8.52 -6.93 24.77
CA THR A 613 -8.52 -8.20 24.03
C THR A 613 -9.90 -8.55 23.45
N GLU A 614 -10.95 -7.94 23.98
CA GLU A 614 -12.35 -8.18 23.61
C GLU A 614 -12.94 -6.92 22.99
N VAL A 615 -13.68 -7.07 21.88
CA VAL A 615 -14.30 -5.95 21.12
C VAL A 615 -15.21 -5.11 22.02
N TYR A 616 -16.08 -5.76 22.81
CA TYR A 616 -16.98 -5.09 23.76
C TYR A 616 -16.25 -4.29 24.85
N ALA A 617 -15.03 -4.71 25.22
CA ALA A 617 -14.22 -3.97 26.19
C ALA A 617 -13.53 -2.76 25.55
N ALA A 618 -13.17 -2.85 24.27
CA ALA A 618 -12.61 -1.76 23.48
C ALA A 618 -13.67 -0.67 23.20
N GLU A 619 -14.88 -1.07 22.84
CA GLU A 619 -15.99 -0.13 22.60
C GLU A 619 -16.43 0.63 23.86
N ALA A 620 -16.12 0.10 25.05
CA ALA A 620 -16.40 0.75 26.33
C ALA A 620 -15.30 1.74 26.79
N LEU A 621 -14.31 2.04 25.94
CA LEU A 621 -13.27 3.03 26.23
C LEU A 621 -13.78 4.45 25.98
N SER A 622 -13.26 5.40 26.76
CA SER A 622 -13.50 6.83 26.59
C SER A 622 -12.18 7.58 26.50
N VAL A 623 -12.17 8.74 25.84
CA VAL A 623 -10.99 9.60 25.78
C VAL A 623 -11.11 10.67 26.85
N ALA A 624 -10.04 10.92 27.58
CA ALA A 624 -9.94 12.05 28.50
C ALA A 624 -9.04 13.13 27.91
N HIS A 625 -9.56 14.35 27.88
CA HIS A 625 -8.87 15.57 27.52
C HIS A 625 -8.70 16.43 28.78
N ILE A 626 -7.47 16.73 29.17
CA ILE A 626 -7.16 17.48 30.40
C ILE A 626 -6.61 18.85 30.02
N CYS A 627 -7.41 19.90 30.27
CA CYS A 627 -7.05 21.28 30.00
C CYS A 627 -7.22 22.13 31.28
N SER A 628 -6.19 22.88 31.66
CA SER A 628 -6.20 23.77 32.84
C SER A 628 -6.78 23.13 34.12
N ASN A 629 -6.42 21.87 34.38
CA ASN A 629 -6.90 21.04 35.51
C ASN A 629 -8.41 20.71 35.51
N SER A 630 -9.09 20.87 34.38
CA SER A 630 -10.42 20.31 34.14
C SER A 630 -10.33 19.02 33.32
N LEU A 631 -11.15 18.03 33.66
CA LEU A 631 -11.23 16.75 32.96
C LEU A 631 -12.48 16.72 32.07
N GLU A 632 -12.27 16.66 30.76
CA GLU A 632 -13.33 16.48 29.78
C GLU A 632 -13.31 15.03 29.27
N ILE A 633 -14.43 14.31 29.41
CA ILE A 633 -14.57 12.93 28.93
C ILE A 633 -15.28 12.95 27.57
N LEU A 634 -14.58 12.52 26.54
CA LEU A 634 -15.02 12.51 25.16
C LEU A 634 -15.32 11.09 24.70
N VAL A 635 -16.35 10.96 23.86
CA VAL A 635 -16.67 9.71 23.17
C VAL A 635 -15.73 9.56 21.96
N PRO A 636 -15.06 8.41 21.78
CA PRO A 636 -14.21 8.18 20.61
C PRO A 636 -14.96 8.32 19.29
N ASN A 637 -14.31 8.82 18.24
CA ASN A 637 -14.86 8.80 16.89
C ASN A 637 -14.96 7.37 16.34
N ARG A 638 -13.95 6.54 16.63
CA ARG A 638 -13.90 5.13 16.23
C ARG A 638 -12.95 4.37 17.13
N VAL A 639 -13.31 3.14 17.51
CA VAL A 639 -12.39 2.20 18.16
C VAL A 639 -12.07 1.07 17.18
N THR A 640 -10.80 0.79 16.99
CA THR A 640 -10.29 -0.29 16.13
C THR A 640 -9.84 -1.48 16.98
N HIS A 641 -9.19 -2.49 16.39
CA HIS A 641 -8.67 -3.62 17.16
C HIS A 641 -7.47 -3.25 18.07
N SER A 642 -6.85 -2.08 17.86
CA SER A 642 -5.63 -1.65 18.58
C SER A 642 -5.68 -0.19 19.03
N HIS A 643 -6.37 0.69 18.31
CA HIS A 643 -6.37 2.13 18.56
C HIS A 643 -7.77 2.70 18.78
N VAL A 644 -7.84 3.68 19.68
CA VAL A 644 -8.97 4.61 19.84
C VAL A 644 -8.66 5.88 19.05
N ILE A 645 -9.55 6.28 18.15
CA ILE A 645 -9.37 7.41 17.24
C ILE A 645 -10.23 8.57 17.72
N ILE A 646 -9.64 9.75 17.85
CA ILE A 646 -10.33 10.99 18.18
C ILE A 646 -9.87 12.15 17.29
N ASN A 647 -10.81 13.02 16.90
CA ASN A 647 -10.48 14.30 16.29
C ASN A 647 -10.18 15.33 17.38
N ILE A 648 -9.11 16.08 17.21
CA ILE A 648 -8.65 17.04 18.23
C ILE A 648 -8.57 18.44 17.63
N ASN A 649 -9.01 19.41 18.43
CA ASN A 649 -9.03 20.83 18.07
C ASN A 649 -8.10 21.66 18.97
N GLY A 650 -7.35 21.01 19.86
CA GLY A 650 -6.43 21.64 20.82
C GLY A 650 -5.30 20.69 21.24
N LEU A 651 -4.17 21.27 21.62
CA LEU A 651 -2.94 20.58 21.99
C LEU A 651 -2.76 20.69 23.51
N SER A 652 -2.77 19.54 24.19
CA SER A 652 -2.87 19.46 25.66
C SER A 652 -2.56 18.03 26.12
N ARG A 653 -3.12 17.60 27.26
CA ARG A 653 -2.95 16.27 27.84
C ARG A 653 -4.09 15.34 27.41
N TRP A 654 -3.72 14.18 26.86
CA TRP A 654 -4.63 13.19 26.29
C TRP A 654 -4.37 11.80 26.83
N THR A 655 -5.42 11.02 27.04
CA THR A 655 -5.35 9.68 27.62
C THR A 655 -6.65 8.91 27.44
N LEU A 656 -6.65 7.61 27.76
CA LEU A 656 -7.79 6.72 27.69
C LEU A 656 -8.28 6.38 29.09
N LEU A 657 -9.60 6.42 29.26
CA LEU A 657 -10.31 5.96 30.44
C LEU A 657 -11.07 4.69 30.09
N ARG A 658 -11.20 3.82 31.08
CA ARG A 658 -12.07 2.66 31.03
C ARG A 658 -12.93 2.58 32.26
N ARG A 659 -14.13 2.02 32.12
CA ARG A 659 -14.99 1.78 33.27
C ARG A 659 -14.39 0.71 34.18
N LYS A 660 -14.35 0.97 35.49
CA LYS A 660 -13.86 0.03 36.52
C LYS A 660 -14.58 -1.31 36.38
N PRO A 661 -13.86 -2.41 36.13
CA PRO A 661 -14.50 -3.67 35.82
C PRO A 661 -15.05 -4.35 37.08
N LYS A 662 -16.24 -4.97 36.97
CA LYS A 662 -16.83 -5.79 38.05
C LYS A 662 -16.10 -7.14 38.24
N THR A 663 -15.33 -7.59 37.24
CA THR A 663 -14.58 -8.86 37.21
C THR A 663 -13.16 -8.66 36.66
N LYS A 664 -12.26 -9.64 36.87
CA LYS A 664 -10.89 -9.57 36.32
C LYS A 664 -10.91 -9.65 34.80
N LYS A 665 -10.40 -8.62 34.12
CA LYS A 665 -10.27 -8.56 32.64
C LYS A 665 -8.89 -8.97 32.15
N ARG A 666 -8.82 -9.48 30.92
CA ARG A 666 -7.58 -9.78 30.20
C ARG A 666 -7.22 -8.60 29.29
N ILE A 667 -5.99 -8.13 29.40
CA ILE A 667 -5.44 -7.10 28.51
C ILE A 667 -4.18 -7.62 27.82
N ASN A 668 -3.84 -7.03 26.68
CA ASN A 668 -2.56 -7.20 26.02
C ASN A 668 -1.48 -6.55 26.88
N GLY A 669 -0.62 -7.39 27.46
CA GLY A 669 0.54 -6.96 28.24
C GLY A 669 1.85 -7.15 27.48
N GLN A 670 2.89 -6.54 28.02
CA GLN A 670 4.28 -6.76 27.64
C GLN A 670 5.10 -7.11 28.89
N VAL A 671 6.17 -7.88 28.70
CA VAL A 671 7.09 -8.28 29.77
C VAL A 671 8.47 -7.75 29.43
N LEU A 672 8.97 -6.82 30.25
CA LEU A 672 10.33 -6.29 30.11
C LEU A 672 11.25 -6.94 31.13
N LEU A 673 12.45 -7.30 30.68
CA LEU A 673 13.41 -8.07 31.46
C LEU A 673 14.74 -7.32 31.50
N PHE A 674 15.10 -6.81 32.67
CA PHE A 674 16.36 -6.09 32.88
C PHE A 674 17.29 -6.88 33.78
N LEU A 675 18.48 -7.17 33.27
CA LEU A 675 19.50 -7.90 34.01
C LEU A 675 20.42 -6.89 34.71
N GLU A 676 20.40 -6.90 36.03
CA GLU A 676 21.36 -6.17 36.84
C GLU A 676 22.68 -6.94 36.81
N LEU A 677 23.69 -6.33 36.17
CA LEU A 677 25.05 -6.82 36.15
C LEU A 677 25.78 -6.19 37.34
N ASN A 678 26.40 -7.01 38.18
CA ASN A 678 27.26 -6.63 39.32
C ASN A 678 26.56 -6.40 40.68
N VAL A 679 25.75 -7.36 41.16
CA VAL A 679 25.32 -7.35 42.58
C VAL A 679 26.43 -7.87 43.50
N THR A 680 27.08 -8.99 43.15
CA THR A 680 28.34 -9.56 43.70
C THR A 680 28.85 -10.68 42.77
N GLU A 681 30.10 -11.15 42.92
CA GLU A 681 30.59 -12.36 42.20
C GLU A 681 29.64 -13.55 42.45
N GLY A 682 29.03 -14.07 41.38
CA GLY A 682 28.15 -15.24 41.41
C GLY A 682 26.65 -14.97 41.59
N GLN A 683 26.22 -13.74 41.88
CA GLN A 683 24.79 -13.39 41.96
C GLN A 683 24.40 -12.37 40.88
N HIS A 684 23.42 -12.75 40.07
CA HIS A 684 22.77 -11.85 39.11
C HIS A 684 21.33 -11.62 39.56
N ARG A 685 20.81 -10.39 39.44
CA ARG A 685 19.40 -10.08 39.70
C ARG A 685 18.70 -9.77 38.37
N LEU A 686 17.54 -10.38 38.15
CA LEU A 686 16.71 -10.16 36.96
C LEU A 686 15.44 -9.44 37.40
N TRP A 687 15.19 -8.31 36.79
CA TRP A 687 14.02 -7.48 37.04
C TRP A 687 12.99 -7.73 35.95
N VAL A 688 11.79 -8.09 36.38
CA VAL A 688 10.67 -8.44 35.51
C VAL A 688 9.59 -7.39 35.69
N TYR A 689 9.37 -6.59 34.66
CA TYR A 689 8.29 -5.62 34.64
C TYR A 689 7.17 -6.16 33.77
N LEU A 690 5.98 -6.28 34.37
CA LEU A 690 4.75 -6.61 33.65
C LEU A 690 3.98 -5.30 33.43
N LEU A 691 3.93 -4.85 32.19
CA LEU A 691 3.32 -3.58 31.80
C LEU A 691 2.20 -3.83 30.79
N SER A 692 1.25 -2.89 30.66
CA SER A 692 0.32 -2.91 29.53
C SER A 692 1.09 -2.62 28.22
N ARG A 693 0.65 -3.20 27.10
CA ARG A 693 1.33 -3.05 25.79
C ARG A 693 1.46 -1.59 25.33
N ASN A 694 0.60 -0.71 25.83
CA ASN A 694 0.59 0.72 25.50
C ASN A 694 1.51 1.60 26.37
N VAL A 695 2.33 1.01 27.23
CA VAL A 695 3.43 1.72 27.89
C VAL A 695 4.66 1.69 26.97
N PRO A 696 5.27 2.83 26.60
CA PRO A 696 6.46 2.82 25.75
C PRO A 696 7.61 2.04 26.39
N TYR A 697 8.39 1.32 25.59
CA TYR A 697 9.54 0.55 26.08
C TYR A 697 10.61 1.44 26.74
N THR A 698 10.83 2.64 26.19
CA THR A 698 11.80 3.63 26.70
C THR A 698 11.49 4.07 28.12
N GLU A 699 10.20 4.17 28.47
CA GLU A 699 9.75 4.42 29.85
C GLU A 699 10.10 3.25 30.78
N GLY A 700 9.94 2.02 30.29
CA GLY A 700 10.40 0.81 30.99
C GLY A 700 11.90 0.83 31.29
N GLN A 701 12.71 1.33 30.35
CA GLN A 701 14.16 1.48 30.55
C GLN A 701 14.51 2.57 31.55
N ALA A 702 13.80 3.70 31.53
CA ALA A 702 14.01 4.80 32.46
C ALA A 702 13.68 4.39 33.92
N ILE A 703 12.61 3.61 34.12
CA ILE A 703 12.28 3.00 35.42
C ILE A 703 13.46 2.18 35.94
N ASP A 704 14.01 1.30 35.10
CA ASP A 704 15.09 0.42 35.54
C ASP A 704 16.38 1.18 35.85
N ARG A 705 16.74 2.17 35.02
CA ARG A 705 17.91 3.04 35.23
C ARG A 705 17.80 3.85 36.52
N SER A 706 16.65 4.47 36.78
CA SER A 706 16.41 5.25 38.01
C SER A 706 16.58 4.38 39.25
N ARG A 707 16.09 3.14 39.21
CA ARG A 707 16.27 2.19 40.31
C ARG A 707 17.74 1.77 40.48
N GLN A 708 18.45 1.50 39.38
CA GLN A 708 19.88 1.18 39.44
C GLN A 708 20.72 2.33 40.02
N ALA A 709 20.31 3.58 39.82
CA ALA A 709 20.96 4.76 40.38
C ALA A 709 20.66 5.00 41.88
N GLY A 710 19.88 4.15 42.54
CA GLY A 710 19.57 4.27 43.97
C GLY A 710 18.63 5.43 44.32
N VAL A 711 18.01 6.06 43.32
CA VAL A 711 16.94 7.04 43.52
C VAL A 711 15.76 6.28 44.15
N ARG A 712 15.19 6.82 45.25
CA ARG A 712 13.98 6.23 45.87
C ARG A 712 12.91 6.06 44.78
N GLU A 713 12.02 5.08 44.91
CA GLU A 713 10.77 5.06 44.14
C GLU A 713 9.80 6.11 44.73
N PRO A 714 9.85 7.39 44.30
CA PRO A 714 8.60 8.09 44.10
C PRO A 714 8.54 8.53 42.64
N GLU A 715 7.34 8.83 42.17
CA GLU A 715 7.12 9.48 40.88
C GLU A 715 7.15 8.56 39.64
N VAL A 716 8.25 7.92 39.24
CA VAL A 716 8.30 7.22 37.92
C VAL A 716 7.36 6.00 37.87
N GLY A 717 7.35 5.14 38.90
CA GLY A 717 6.47 3.96 38.95
C GLY A 717 4.98 4.28 39.11
N GLN A 718 4.61 5.51 39.50
CA GLN A 718 3.21 5.95 39.58
C GLN A 718 2.67 6.45 38.23
N ARG A 719 3.53 6.97 37.32
CA ARG A 719 3.16 7.42 35.96
C ARG A 719 2.44 6.33 35.15
N TYR A 720 2.77 5.06 35.38
CA TYR A 720 2.32 3.92 34.57
C TYR A 720 1.38 2.95 35.29
N ARG A 721 0.81 3.33 36.44
CA ARG A 721 -0.18 2.50 37.17
C ARG A 721 -1.54 2.51 36.47
N THR A 722 -1.63 1.83 35.34
CA THR A 722 -2.90 1.45 34.69
C THR A 722 -3.42 0.16 35.36
N ALA A 723 -4.15 0.32 36.46
CA ALA A 723 -4.96 -0.68 37.17
C ALA A 723 -4.52 -2.17 37.05
N GLY A 724 -3.66 -2.60 37.98
CA GLY A 724 -3.35 -4.01 38.21
C GLY A 724 -2.58 -4.21 39.51
N ARG A 725 -3.25 -4.21 40.67
CA ARG A 725 -2.65 -4.73 41.91
C ARG A 725 -2.44 -6.25 41.79
N LEU A 726 -1.30 -6.67 41.27
CA LEU A 726 -0.73 -7.96 41.65
C LEU A 726 0.00 -7.73 42.97
N ARG A 727 -0.65 -8.13 44.07
CA ARG A 727 0.02 -8.26 45.37
C ARG A 727 1.26 -9.14 45.14
N GLN A 728 2.45 -8.58 45.36
CA GLN A 728 3.63 -9.40 45.60
C GLN A 728 3.33 -10.30 46.80
N ARG A 729 3.45 -11.60 46.60
CA ARG A 729 3.66 -12.59 47.65
C ARG A 729 4.95 -13.31 47.32
#